data_AF-A0A662PX13-F1
#
_entry.id   AF-A0A662PX13-F1
#
_cell.length_a   1.000
_cell.length_b   1.000
_cell.length_c   1.000
_cell.angle_alpha   90.00
_cell.angle_beta   90.00
_cell.angle_gamma   90.00
#
_symmetry.space_group_name_H-M   'P 1'
#
loop_
_entity.id
_entity.type
_entity.pdbx_description
1 polymer ?
#
loop_
_entity_poly.entity_id
_entity_poly.type
_entity_poly.pdbx_seq_one_letter_code
_entity_poly.pdbx_strand_id
1 'polypeptide(L)'
;MQKRRARLIPRFFYDRYIRQALQGFYVGMVESTENAKILLKDDVLNIGIMMKRLYGNELARRGFLSGVRWLNAVFPFIRSGNLFFSQILSPLKEVARYLVEVRKLNKTSLDLSAVVYAVSKPFFSKYFNEMVICLSAIIPELGTAMSYRCPYDIVQDQEGDMILKRYHIPSAQPLPLINRIHPTRFPKKLEVKDEFSKDLLDSCQNLSISLRDLHLINRLFTFEGYCETESTIYGKRRLGYPCIISGEVKYIDEWTVIISDFIDPTRTYEAKPAQCLKRIIRARGITKLNELVGRPAKMFIVVWYYYSKGKPEKFEVIDLNPYDDLDEVLINDASGYIRLRGQATLAELMRIYGTKLPDLECESLISEGSIISWRGIKPYGINPIIENFIETLENIKQIRINKGSSLLTLDQILDENVLTANGYANIVKRMKLLQPLIELMKIAEKQSFLARSPEELKEIIEKSSESSEIYPLPASEKIYYLKGMNLLIRKQGGAVKLSKFTNRIVYIAVRERLLPAIEKILNEQGWISIFELMELEQHPFPILLMGMQELEDKRTVVPIIILEGGPSIAWKLPNQKVTDEEICEVISRKISQLENAVINTLLDVAHPLSADVIVKELLSRNVAINVIVLGYILNRLRKLGRIQEKSQGMWFYPWERRVLDLLSSNPERIFTKEEIIERIKIPQVKNALLDEVLTELISKGAVESVNGYFAIKSDDANIRNNRIELIIEKKAKQILLRILRKYKRLDRLTLEARMRSELTPIINRMAYKGIKMDKIVNRALVSLAVNGNIRIVNDLIFLSEE
;
A
#
# COMPACT_ATOMS: atom_id res chain seq x y z
N MET A 1 -24.45 16.64 11.06
CA MET A 1 -23.02 16.47 10.70
C MET A 1 -22.88 15.42 9.61
N GLN A 2 -22.80 15.83 8.34
CA GLN A 2 -22.50 14.90 7.24
C GLN A 2 -21.08 14.36 7.42
N LYS A 3 -20.93 13.04 7.62
CA LYS A 3 -19.64 12.35 7.55
C LYS A 3 -18.98 12.75 6.22
N ARG A 4 -17.90 13.55 6.27
CA ARG A 4 -17.06 13.87 5.10
C ARG A 4 -16.75 12.56 4.40
N ARG A 5 -17.39 12.29 3.25
CA ARG A 5 -17.10 11.13 2.40
C ARG A 5 -15.59 11.09 2.23
N ALA A 6 -14.97 9.95 2.53
CA ALA A 6 -13.52 9.83 2.49
C ALA A 6 -13.04 10.08 1.05
N ARG A 7 -12.63 11.33 0.74
CA ARG A 7 -12.02 11.70 -0.53
C ARG A 7 -10.72 10.91 -0.67
N LEU A 8 -10.58 10.17 -1.77
CA LEU A 8 -9.31 9.54 -2.13
C LEU A 8 -8.75 10.31 -3.30
N ILE A 9 -7.59 10.94 -3.09
CA ILE A 9 -6.94 11.65 -4.18
C ILE A 9 -5.91 10.71 -4.82
N PRO A 10 -5.87 10.61 -6.16
CA PRO A 10 -4.88 9.80 -6.84
C PRO A 10 -3.46 10.21 -6.49
N ARG A 11 -2.57 9.23 -6.43
CA ARG A 11 -1.13 9.43 -6.23
C ARG A 11 -0.46 10.17 -7.38
N PHE A 12 -1.11 10.31 -8.55
CA PHE A 12 -0.58 11.12 -9.65
C PHE A 12 -0.28 12.57 -9.24
N PHE A 13 -0.99 13.06 -8.21
CA PHE A 13 -0.82 14.39 -7.65
C PHE A 13 0.19 14.44 -6.48
N TYR A 14 0.86 13.33 -6.16
CA TYR A 14 1.88 13.33 -5.10
C TYR A 14 3.24 13.73 -5.67
N ASP A 15 4.07 14.36 -4.83
CA ASP A 15 5.44 14.81 -5.13
C ASP A 15 6.18 13.86 -6.08
N ARG A 16 6.25 12.57 -5.73
CA ARG A 16 6.99 11.57 -6.48
C ARG A 16 6.55 11.48 -7.94
N TYR A 17 5.25 11.49 -8.21
CA TYR A 17 4.71 11.36 -9.56
C TYR A 17 4.92 12.64 -10.36
N ILE A 18 4.73 13.80 -9.73
CA ILE A 18 4.96 15.10 -10.36
C ILE A 18 6.43 15.27 -10.72
N ARG A 19 7.37 14.96 -9.81
CA ARG A 19 8.81 14.98 -10.11
C ARG A 19 9.19 14.04 -11.23
N GLN A 20 8.62 12.84 -11.27
CA GLN A 20 8.85 11.89 -12.36
C GLN A 20 8.33 12.43 -13.70
N ALA A 21 7.18 13.13 -13.70
CA ALA A 21 6.64 13.77 -14.89
C ALA A 21 7.51 14.94 -15.38
N LEU A 22 7.88 15.87 -14.49
CA LEU A 22 8.76 17.01 -14.81
C LEU A 22 10.14 16.54 -15.29
N GLN A 23 10.71 15.51 -14.64
CA GLN A 23 11.92 14.84 -15.12
C GLN A 23 11.73 14.24 -16.52
N GLY A 24 10.58 13.60 -16.76
CA GLY A 24 10.27 12.98 -18.04
C GLY A 24 10.20 14.01 -19.16
N PHE A 25 9.52 15.14 -18.93
CA PHE A 25 9.48 16.26 -19.87
C PHE A 25 10.86 16.86 -20.09
N TYR A 26 11.61 17.11 -19.03
CA TYR A 26 12.99 17.60 -19.10
C TYR A 26 13.85 16.73 -20.03
N VAL A 27 13.97 15.44 -19.73
CA VAL A 27 14.79 14.50 -20.52
C VAL A 27 14.24 14.38 -21.94
N GLY A 28 12.92 14.23 -22.07
CA GLY A 28 12.27 13.96 -23.34
C GLY A 28 12.38 15.09 -24.35
N MET A 29 12.30 16.35 -23.91
CA MET A 29 12.37 17.54 -24.77
C MET A 29 13.82 17.98 -25.01
N VAL A 30 14.66 17.95 -23.98
CA VAL A 30 16.08 18.33 -24.11
C VAL A 30 16.85 17.35 -24.99
N GLU A 31 16.55 16.05 -24.94
CA GLU A 31 17.23 15.10 -25.83
C GLU A 31 16.63 15.07 -27.24
N SER A 32 15.45 15.69 -27.46
CA SER A 32 14.80 15.68 -28.78
C SER A 32 13.88 16.88 -29.01
N THR A 33 14.29 17.78 -29.90
CA THR A 33 13.47 18.93 -30.34
C THR A 33 12.15 18.50 -30.96
N GLU A 34 12.14 17.35 -31.65
CA GLU A 34 10.92 16.83 -32.26
C GLU A 34 9.88 16.46 -31.21
N ASN A 35 10.28 15.93 -30.05
CA ASN A 35 9.35 15.69 -28.94
C ASN A 35 8.79 17.01 -28.38
N ALA A 36 9.58 18.08 -28.31
CA ALA A 36 9.07 19.41 -27.95
C ALA A 36 8.05 19.92 -28.98
N LYS A 37 8.33 19.79 -30.28
CA LYS A 37 7.39 20.14 -31.37
C LYS A 37 6.10 19.30 -31.33
N ILE A 38 6.18 18.03 -30.93
CA ILE A 38 5.01 17.19 -30.70
C ILE A 38 4.14 17.74 -29.58
N LEU A 39 4.73 18.20 -28.47
CA LEU A 39 3.98 18.76 -27.34
C LEU A 39 3.15 20.00 -27.74
N LEU A 40 3.59 20.74 -28.75
CA LEU A 40 2.87 21.91 -29.27
C LEU A 40 1.57 21.52 -30.00
N LYS A 41 1.47 20.28 -30.51
CA LYS A 41 0.28 19.74 -31.16
C LYS A 41 -0.77 19.29 -30.13
N ASP A 42 -2.03 19.18 -30.54
CA ASP A 42 -3.15 18.90 -29.62
C ASP A 42 -3.41 17.40 -29.35
N ASP A 43 -2.70 16.49 -30.02
CA ASP A 43 -2.94 15.04 -29.95
C ASP A 43 -2.25 14.32 -28.77
N VAL A 44 -1.61 15.06 -27.86
CA VAL A 44 -0.84 14.50 -26.72
C VAL A 44 -1.68 13.76 -25.66
N LEU A 45 -3.00 13.92 -25.69
CA LEU A 45 -3.94 13.21 -24.80
C LEU A 45 -4.37 11.83 -25.33
N ASN A 46 -3.66 11.29 -26.34
CA ASN A 46 -3.80 9.90 -26.77
C ASN A 46 -2.48 9.14 -26.61
N ILE A 47 -2.32 8.47 -25.47
CA ILE A 47 -1.08 7.75 -25.16
C ILE A 47 -0.74 6.64 -26.17
N GLY A 48 -1.75 5.96 -26.73
CA GLY A 48 -1.54 4.88 -27.72
C GLY A 48 -0.95 5.41 -29.03
N ILE A 49 -1.38 6.59 -29.47
CA ILE A 49 -0.79 7.31 -30.61
C ILE A 49 0.63 7.77 -30.25
N MET A 50 0.80 8.38 -29.07
CA MET A 50 2.08 8.94 -28.65
C MET A 50 3.18 7.89 -28.61
N MET A 51 2.92 6.68 -28.11
CA MET A 51 3.92 5.60 -28.07
C MET A 51 4.57 5.28 -29.44
N LYS A 52 3.86 5.52 -30.55
CA LYS A 52 4.35 5.29 -31.92
C LYS A 52 5.03 6.51 -32.54
N ARG A 53 4.85 7.71 -31.97
CA ARG A 53 5.27 9.00 -32.57
C ARG A 53 6.42 9.69 -31.84
N LEU A 54 7.11 9.02 -30.89
CA LEU A 54 8.20 9.64 -30.13
C LEU A 54 9.57 9.50 -30.81
N TYR A 55 10.37 10.55 -30.75
CA TYR A 55 11.69 10.66 -31.37
C TYR A 55 12.83 10.70 -30.33
N GLY A 56 14.07 10.57 -30.82
CA GLY A 56 15.29 10.55 -30.00
C GLY A 56 15.72 9.15 -29.56
N ASN A 57 16.77 9.10 -28.74
CA ASN A 57 17.26 7.85 -28.15
C ASN A 57 16.22 7.22 -27.19
N GLU A 58 16.46 5.97 -26.76
CA GLU A 58 15.53 5.23 -25.91
C GLU A 58 15.17 5.98 -24.62
N LEU A 59 16.15 6.69 -24.04
CA LEU A 59 16.00 7.50 -22.84
C LEU A 59 15.08 8.71 -23.08
N ALA A 60 15.25 9.43 -24.18
CA ALA A 60 14.41 10.55 -24.61
C ALA A 60 12.96 10.10 -24.81
N ARG A 61 12.77 9.01 -25.57
CA ARG A 61 11.44 8.43 -25.87
C ARG A 61 10.73 8.00 -24.59
N ARG A 62 11.42 7.26 -23.71
CA ARG A 62 10.85 6.81 -22.43
C ARG A 62 10.58 7.97 -21.47
N GLY A 63 11.48 8.95 -21.43
CA GLY A 63 11.33 10.18 -20.62
C GLY A 63 10.08 10.95 -21.03
N PHE A 64 9.96 11.26 -22.31
CA PHE A 64 8.80 11.99 -22.84
C PHE A 64 7.49 11.22 -22.63
N LEU A 65 7.49 9.90 -22.89
CA LEU A 65 6.33 9.05 -22.63
C LEU A 65 5.91 9.10 -21.16
N SER A 66 6.85 9.15 -20.21
CA SER A 66 6.54 9.26 -18.79
C SER A 66 5.81 10.56 -18.44
N GLY A 67 6.19 11.69 -19.06
CA GLY A 67 5.51 12.97 -18.89
C GLY A 67 4.09 12.95 -19.49
N VAL A 68 3.97 12.49 -20.74
CA VAL A 68 2.68 12.35 -21.44
C VAL A 68 1.73 11.41 -20.69
N ARG A 69 2.25 10.29 -20.17
CA ARG A 69 1.49 9.35 -19.34
C ARG A 69 0.90 10.04 -18.10
N TRP A 70 1.66 10.91 -17.46
CA TRP A 70 1.16 11.68 -16.33
C TRP A 70 0.04 12.65 -16.72
N LEU A 71 0.16 13.37 -17.85
CA LEU A 71 -0.90 14.24 -18.37
C LEU A 71 -2.22 13.47 -18.58
N ASN A 72 -2.13 12.33 -19.26
CA ASN A 72 -3.29 11.46 -19.52
C ASN A 72 -3.90 10.92 -18.22
N ALA A 73 -3.09 10.76 -17.16
CA ALA A 73 -3.53 10.27 -15.86
C ALA A 73 -4.15 11.32 -14.95
N VAL A 74 -3.74 12.58 -15.02
CA VAL A 74 -4.35 13.66 -14.22
C VAL A 74 -5.60 14.23 -14.88
N PHE A 75 -5.65 14.26 -16.22
CA PHE A 75 -6.76 14.82 -17.00
C PHE A 75 -8.17 14.37 -16.53
N PRO A 76 -8.43 13.08 -16.26
CA PRO A 76 -9.76 12.62 -15.86
C PRO A 76 -10.22 13.14 -14.48
N PHE A 77 -9.31 13.64 -13.65
CA PHE A 77 -9.57 14.05 -12.26
C PHE A 77 -9.68 15.56 -12.10
N ILE A 78 -9.48 16.32 -13.17
CA ILE A 78 -9.50 17.78 -13.15
C ILE A 78 -10.91 18.28 -13.49
N ARG A 79 -11.34 19.31 -12.77
CA ARG A 79 -12.71 19.86 -12.80
C ARG A 79 -13.21 20.27 -14.18
N SER A 80 -12.32 20.73 -15.05
CA SER A 80 -12.67 21.04 -16.43
C SER A 80 -11.48 20.93 -17.37
N GLY A 81 -11.75 20.70 -18.66
CA GLY A 81 -10.73 20.77 -19.71
C GLY A 81 -10.01 22.12 -19.71
N ASN A 82 -10.76 23.23 -19.60
CA ASN A 82 -10.18 24.58 -19.56
C ASN A 82 -9.18 24.76 -18.42
N LEU A 83 -9.46 24.22 -17.23
CA LEU A 83 -8.51 24.24 -16.10
C LEU A 83 -7.28 23.38 -16.40
N PHE A 84 -7.45 22.19 -16.97
CA PHE A 84 -6.31 21.36 -17.38
C PHE A 84 -5.41 22.07 -18.41
N PHE A 85 -6.00 22.66 -19.45
CA PHE A 85 -5.24 23.36 -20.49
C PHE A 85 -4.54 24.59 -19.91
N SER A 86 -5.25 25.46 -19.21
CA SER A 86 -4.66 26.70 -18.66
C SER A 86 -3.64 26.47 -17.55
N GLN A 87 -3.81 25.44 -16.71
CA GLN A 87 -2.97 25.25 -15.52
C GLN A 87 -1.86 24.21 -15.69
N ILE A 88 -1.89 23.39 -16.74
CA ILE A 88 -0.93 22.29 -16.91
C ILE A 88 -0.40 22.25 -18.34
N LEU A 89 -1.27 21.99 -19.32
CA LEU A 89 -0.80 21.68 -20.67
C LEU A 89 -0.26 22.92 -21.42
N SER A 90 -0.97 24.04 -21.41
CA SER A 90 -0.50 25.28 -22.07
C SER A 90 0.80 25.80 -21.43
N PRO A 91 0.95 25.85 -20.10
CA PRO A 91 2.25 26.16 -19.49
C PRO A 91 3.39 25.25 -19.96
N LEU A 92 3.16 23.93 -20.08
CA LEU A 92 4.15 23.01 -20.62
C LEU A 92 4.43 23.25 -22.11
N LYS A 93 3.43 23.67 -22.90
CA LYS A 93 3.62 24.08 -24.30
C LYS A 93 4.52 25.31 -24.39
N GLU A 94 4.42 26.28 -23.47
CA GLU A 94 5.35 27.43 -23.45
C GLU A 94 6.80 26.98 -23.25
N VAL A 95 7.05 26.00 -22.36
CA VAL A 95 8.40 25.42 -22.18
C VAL A 95 8.91 24.78 -23.47
N ALA A 96 8.03 24.07 -24.19
CA ALA A 96 8.39 23.49 -25.48
C ALA A 96 8.70 24.55 -26.55
N ARG A 97 7.95 25.65 -26.59
CA ARG A 97 8.23 26.78 -27.50
C ARG A 97 9.58 27.41 -27.17
N TYR A 98 9.82 27.73 -25.90
CA TYR A 98 11.10 28.24 -25.41
C TYR A 98 12.27 27.38 -25.91
N LEU A 99 12.18 26.05 -25.74
CA LEU A 99 13.25 25.15 -26.16
C LEU A 99 13.45 25.15 -27.69
N VAL A 100 12.36 25.21 -28.46
CA VAL A 100 12.42 25.29 -29.92
C VAL A 100 13.06 26.60 -30.37
N GLU A 101 12.72 27.73 -29.74
CA GLU A 101 13.29 29.04 -30.08
C GLU A 101 14.77 29.16 -29.67
N VAL A 102 15.14 28.73 -28.46
CA VAL A 102 16.54 28.75 -28.00
C VAL A 102 17.44 27.92 -28.93
N ARG A 103 16.91 26.86 -29.53
CA ARG A 103 17.66 26.02 -30.49
C ARG A 103 17.88 26.65 -31.86
N LYS A 104 17.17 27.74 -32.18
CA LYS A 104 17.41 28.53 -33.41
C LYS A 104 18.48 29.60 -33.21
N LEU A 105 18.86 29.89 -31.96
CA LEU A 105 19.87 30.89 -31.63
C LEU A 105 21.28 30.39 -31.98
N ASN A 106 22.19 31.33 -32.26
CA ASN A 106 23.61 31.03 -32.53
C ASN A 106 24.31 30.37 -31.33
N LYS A 107 23.89 30.69 -30.11
CA LYS A 107 24.32 30.03 -28.87
C LYS A 107 23.08 29.47 -28.18
N THR A 108 23.14 28.19 -27.80
CA THR A 108 22.03 27.47 -27.15
C THR A 108 22.21 27.28 -25.65
N SER A 109 23.35 27.74 -25.12
CA SER A 109 23.70 27.77 -23.71
C SER A 109 24.37 29.09 -23.34
N LEU A 110 24.33 29.43 -22.05
CA LEU A 110 24.98 30.58 -21.46
C LEU A 110 25.70 30.17 -20.18
N ASP A 111 26.48 31.07 -19.62
CA ASP A 111 27.04 30.84 -18.30
C ASP A 111 26.20 31.54 -17.24
N LEU A 112 25.97 30.86 -16.12
CA LEU A 112 25.12 31.34 -15.02
C LEU A 112 25.92 31.44 -13.72
N SER A 113 25.46 32.29 -12.82
CA SER A 113 25.82 32.26 -11.41
C SER A 113 24.79 31.46 -10.64
N ALA A 114 25.24 30.61 -9.73
CA ALA A 114 24.36 29.77 -8.92
C ALA A 114 24.75 29.82 -7.46
N VAL A 115 23.80 30.20 -6.60
CA VAL A 115 24.00 30.23 -5.16
C VAL A 115 23.36 28.99 -4.58
N VAL A 116 24.20 28.02 -4.22
CA VAL A 116 23.77 26.69 -3.79
C VAL A 116 23.21 26.76 -2.37
N TYR A 117 22.00 26.27 -2.17
CA TYR A 117 21.36 26.24 -0.86
C TYR A 117 21.04 24.84 -0.35
N ALA A 118 21.04 23.83 -1.23
CA ALA A 118 20.94 22.44 -0.85
C ALA A 118 21.73 21.54 -1.79
N VAL A 119 22.24 20.44 -1.24
CA VAL A 119 22.98 19.40 -1.97
C VAL A 119 22.38 18.05 -1.61
N SER A 120 21.99 17.26 -2.62
CA SER A 120 21.48 15.91 -2.38
C SER A 120 22.59 14.91 -2.13
N LYS A 121 22.28 13.82 -1.41
CA LYS A 121 23.14 12.63 -1.40
C LYS A 121 23.38 12.11 -2.83
N PRO A 122 24.57 11.53 -3.14
CA PRO A 122 24.83 10.94 -4.44
C PRO A 122 23.82 9.85 -4.80
N PHE A 123 23.42 9.80 -6.08
CA PHE A 123 22.51 8.78 -6.60
C PHE A 123 22.81 8.44 -8.05
N PHE A 124 22.51 7.19 -8.45
CA PHE A 124 22.67 6.78 -9.84
C PHE A 124 21.60 7.44 -10.72
N SER A 125 22.03 8.15 -11.76
CA SER A 125 21.14 8.71 -12.79
C SER A 125 21.25 7.91 -14.06
N LYS A 126 20.12 7.33 -14.51
CA LYS A 126 20.04 6.68 -15.83
C LYS A 126 20.31 7.63 -17.00
N TYR A 127 20.16 8.93 -16.77
CA TYR A 127 20.39 9.94 -17.80
C TYR A 127 21.88 10.16 -18.06
N PHE A 128 22.67 10.26 -16.99
CA PHE A 128 24.12 10.42 -17.06
C PHE A 128 24.84 9.05 -17.12
N ASN A 129 24.12 7.97 -16.83
CA ASN A 129 24.65 6.61 -16.68
C ASN A 129 25.77 6.50 -15.64
N GLU A 130 25.72 7.33 -14.60
CA GLU A 130 26.73 7.44 -13.55
C GLU A 130 26.13 7.95 -12.23
N MET A 131 26.97 8.03 -11.20
CA MET A 131 26.62 8.63 -9.91
C MET A 131 26.65 10.15 -10.02
N VAL A 132 25.52 10.77 -9.70
CA VAL A 132 25.36 12.23 -9.75
C VAL A 132 24.87 12.77 -8.43
N ILE A 133 25.02 14.07 -8.26
CA ILE A 133 24.37 14.86 -7.22
C ILE A 133 23.40 15.88 -7.83
N CYS A 134 22.51 16.41 -6.99
CA CYS A 134 21.62 17.49 -7.34
C CYS A 134 21.94 18.70 -6.45
N LEU A 135 22.39 19.78 -7.08
CA LEU A 135 22.53 21.10 -6.49
C LEU A 135 21.22 21.86 -6.66
N SER A 136 20.67 22.38 -5.58
CA SER A 136 19.54 23.30 -5.62
C SER A 136 20.08 24.71 -5.36
N ALA A 137 19.83 25.61 -6.30
CA ALA A 137 20.47 26.92 -6.29
C ALA A 137 19.52 28.05 -6.69
N ILE A 138 19.76 29.24 -6.13
CA ILE A 138 19.18 30.49 -6.62
C ILE A 138 20.01 30.94 -7.83
N ILE A 139 19.34 31.35 -8.89
CA ILE A 139 19.94 31.87 -10.13
C ILE A 139 19.53 33.34 -10.26
N PRO A 140 20.36 34.29 -9.78
CA PRO A 140 20.01 35.71 -9.76
C PRO A 140 19.64 36.26 -11.15
N GLU A 141 20.37 35.85 -12.19
CA GLU A 141 20.16 36.30 -13.57
C GLU A 141 18.78 35.92 -14.12
N LEU A 142 18.18 34.85 -13.59
CA LEU A 142 16.85 34.37 -13.97
C LEU A 142 15.78 34.71 -12.92
N GLY A 143 16.18 35.32 -11.79
CA GLY A 143 15.34 35.64 -10.63
C GLY A 143 14.49 34.47 -10.12
N THR A 144 15.00 33.24 -10.23
CA THR A 144 14.31 32.02 -9.78
C THR A 144 15.31 31.05 -9.16
N ALA A 145 14.80 29.95 -8.60
CA ALA A 145 15.60 28.87 -8.09
C ALA A 145 15.43 27.61 -8.93
N MET A 146 16.54 26.92 -9.20
CA MET A 146 16.57 25.78 -10.10
C MET A 146 17.40 24.63 -9.51
N SER A 147 17.13 23.44 -10.01
CA SER A 147 17.95 22.25 -9.76
C SER A 147 19.00 22.08 -10.87
N TYR A 148 20.23 21.77 -10.51
CA TYR A 148 21.32 21.41 -11.42
C TYR A 148 21.85 20.04 -11.03
N ARG A 149 21.93 19.12 -11.99
CA ARG A 149 22.50 17.80 -11.77
C ARG A 149 23.83 17.68 -12.45
N CYS A 150 24.83 17.24 -11.72
CA CYS A 150 26.17 17.01 -12.23
C CYS A 150 26.75 15.69 -11.71
N PRO A 151 27.65 15.07 -12.49
CA PRO A 151 28.53 14.00 -12.03
C PRO A 151 29.12 14.30 -10.65
N TYR A 152 29.22 13.26 -9.82
CA TYR A 152 29.66 13.39 -8.43
C TYR A 152 31.14 13.75 -8.32
N ASP A 153 31.97 13.27 -9.24
CA ASP A 153 33.40 13.55 -9.34
C ASP A 153 33.72 15.06 -9.46
N ILE A 154 32.86 15.85 -10.13
CA ILE A 154 33.02 17.30 -10.30
C ILE A 154 33.05 18.04 -8.94
N VAL A 155 32.40 17.48 -7.91
CA VAL A 155 32.20 18.13 -6.61
C VAL A 155 32.72 17.32 -5.43
N GLN A 156 33.32 16.14 -5.67
CA GLN A 156 33.66 15.19 -4.62
C GLN A 156 34.57 15.79 -3.54
N ASP A 157 35.49 16.67 -3.93
CA ASP A 157 36.41 17.35 -3.01
C ASP A 157 35.77 18.53 -2.24
N GLN A 158 34.51 18.87 -2.52
CA GLN A 158 33.79 20.03 -1.96
C GLN A 158 32.57 19.62 -1.12
N GLU A 159 32.36 18.32 -0.89
CA GLU A 159 31.12 17.81 -0.28
C GLU A 159 30.93 18.35 1.16
N GLY A 160 29.86 19.12 1.36
CA GLY A 160 29.51 19.71 2.67
C GLY A 160 29.96 21.16 2.88
N ASP A 161 30.77 21.73 1.97
CA ASP A 161 31.23 23.13 1.99
C ASP A 161 30.66 23.97 0.82
N MET A 162 29.70 23.41 0.07
CA MET A 162 29.09 24.10 -1.08
C MET A 162 27.91 25.01 -0.72
N ILE A 163 27.29 24.81 0.45
CA ILE A 163 26.05 25.50 0.81
C ILE A 163 26.37 26.96 1.16
N LEU A 164 25.54 27.88 0.65
CA LEU A 164 25.74 29.34 0.75
C LEU A 164 27.10 29.75 0.17
N LYS A 165 27.41 29.27 -1.05
CA LYS A 165 28.50 29.78 -1.88
C LYS A 165 28.03 30.03 -3.30
N ARG A 166 28.65 31.01 -3.97
CA ARG A 166 28.34 31.37 -5.35
C ARG A 166 29.25 30.62 -6.30
N TYR A 167 28.66 29.79 -7.16
CA TYR A 167 29.35 29.00 -8.16
C TYR A 167 29.10 29.53 -9.56
N HIS A 168 30.08 29.34 -10.43
CA HIS A 168 29.91 29.50 -11.86
C HIS A 168 29.42 28.20 -12.49
N ILE A 169 28.29 28.25 -13.21
CA ILE A 169 27.79 27.13 -14.02
C ILE A 169 27.99 27.48 -15.50
N PRO A 170 29.04 26.96 -16.15
CA PRO A 170 29.26 27.20 -17.56
C PRO A 170 28.32 26.37 -18.42
N SER A 171 28.07 26.83 -19.66
CA SER A 171 27.35 26.04 -20.67
C SER A 171 25.99 25.51 -20.19
N ALA A 172 25.25 26.36 -19.50
CA ALA A 172 23.94 26.10 -18.93
C ALA A 172 22.82 26.44 -19.91
N GLN A 173 21.82 25.56 -19.97
CA GLN A 173 20.53 25.79 -20.62
C GLN A 173 19.42 25.67 -19.57
N PRO A 174 18.89 26.78 -19.05
CA PRO A 174 17.82 26.75 -18.06
C PRO A 174 16.49 26.39 -18.72
N LEU A 175 15.66 25.55 -18.07
CA LEU A 175 14.29 25.27 -18.51
C LEU A 175 13.24 25.85 -17.54
N PRO A 176 12.36 26.75 -18.01
CA PRO A 176 11.30 27.34 -17.19
C PRO A 176 10.27 26.27 -16.80
N LEU A 177 9.50 26.51 -15.73
CA LEU A 177 8.47 25.64 -15.11
C LEU A 177 8.97 24.29 -14.56
N ILE A 178 9.89 23.63 -15.25
CA ILE A 178 10.59 22.43 -14.77
C ILE A 178 11.61 22.83 -13.68
N ASN A 179 12.11 24.06 -13.74
CA ASN A 179 13.12 24.63 -12.84
C ASN A 179 14.35 23.73 -12.73
N ARG A 180 14.89 23.41 -13.90
CA ARG A 180 16.14 22.66 -14.04
C ARG A 180 17.08 23.31 -15.04
N ILE A 181 18.36 23.27 -14.70
CA ILE A 181 19.46 23.64 -15.58
C ILE A 181 19.96 22.37 -16.27
N HIS A 182 19.98 22.37 -17.60
CA HIS A 182 20.67 21.37 -18.41
C HIS A 182 22.11 21.83 -18.70
N PRO A 183 23.12 21.03 -18.34
CA PRO A 183 24.49 21.25 -18.79
C PRO A 183 24.65 20.76 -20.23
N THR A 184 25.01 21.64 -21.17
CA THR A 184 25.41 21.22 -22.52
C THR A 184 26.84 20.69 -22.53
N ARG A 185 27.67 21.13 -21.56
CA ARG A 185 28.99 20.60 -21.25
C ARG A 185 29.24 20.65 -19.75
N PHE A 186 29.94 19.66 -19.22
CA PHE A 186 30.37 19.66 -17.83
C PHE A 186 31.76 20.27 -17.69
N PRO A 187 31.99 21.13 -16.69
CA PRO A 187 33.33 21.54 -16.32
C PRO A 187 34.06 20.39 -15.60
N LYS A 188 35.39 20.47 -15.51
CA LYS A 188 36.18 19.52 -14.70
C LYS A 188 35.92 19.69 -13.20
N LYS A 189 35.64 20.92 -12.76
CA LYS A 189 35.33 21.29 -11.38
C LYS A 189 34.42 22.52 -11.38
N LEU A 190 33.59 22.68 -10.36
CA LEU A 190 32.83 23.92 -10.18
C LEU A 190 33.71 24.98 -9.53
N GLU A 191 33.82 26.13 -10.21
CA GLU A 191 34.57 27.29 -9.74
C GLU A 191 33.72 28.11 -8.77
N VAL A 192 34.28 28.39 -7.59
CA VAL A 192 33.71 29.32 -6.62
C VAL A 192 34.08 30.73 -7.06
N LYS A 193 33.10 31.61 -7.23
CA LYS A 193 33.37 33.02 -7.51
C LYS A 193 33.65 33.78 -6.23
N ASP A 194 32.71 33.74 -5.29
CA ASP A 194 32.75 34.48 -4.02
C ASP A 194 32.05 33.67 -2.91
N GLU A 195 32.39 33.96 -1.64
CA GLU A 195 31.56 33.56 -0.51
C GLU A 195 30.23 34.33 -0.51
N PHE A 196 29.18 33.71 0.03
CA PHE A 196 27.86 34.34 0.13
C PHE A 196 27.89 35.58 1.02
N SER A 197 27.53 36.74 0.46
CA SER A 197 27.35 37.99 1.23
C SER A 197 25.90 38.13 1.71
N LYS A 198 25.71 38.84 2.83
CA LYS A 198 24.38 39.20 3.36
C LYS A 198 23.50 39.88 2.30
N ASP A 199 24.09 40.76 1.49
CA ASP A 199 23.42 41.54 0.44
C ASP A 199 22.75 40.67 -0.64
N LEU A 200 23.12 39.39 -0.74
CA LEU A 200 22.58 38.52 -1.77
C LEU A 200 21.09 38.20 -1.55
N LEU A 201 20.63 38.00 -0.31
CA LEU A 201 19.18 37.82 -0.07
C LEU A 201 18.39 39.09 -0.40
N ASP A 202 19.03 40.24 -0.32
CA ASP A 202 18.45 41.53 -0.66
C ASP A 202 18.36 41.70 -2.16
N SER A 203 19.31 41.15 -2.91
CA SER A 203 19.22 41.04 -4.37
C SER A 203 18.20 40.01 -4.89
N CYS A 204 17.67 39.13 -4.02
CA CYS A 204 16.76 38.03 -4.39
C CYS A 204 15.27 38.32 -4.14
N GLN A 205 14.82 39.58 -4.20
CA GLN A 205 13.40 39.96 -3.95
C GLN A 205 12.38 39.20 -4.84
N ASN A 206 12.81 38.68 -5.98
CA ASN A 206 11.99 37.82 -6.84
C ASN A 206 11.52 36.52 -6.17
N LEU A 207 12.12 36.12 -5.04
CA LEU A 207 11.73 34.95 -4.25
C LEU A 207 10.83 35.30 -3.07
N SER A 208 10.56 36.58 -2.82
CA SER A 208 9.77 37.03 -1.68
C SER A 208 8.32 36.54 -1.75
N ILE A 209 7.77 36.11 -0.63
CA ILE A 209 6.36 35.81 -0.46
C ILE A 209 5.86 36.43 0.85
N SER A 210 4.58 36.79 0.91
CA SER A 210 3.98 37.17 2.18
C SER A 210 3.88 35.95 3.09
N LEU A 211 4.15 36.14 4.39
CA LEU A 211 4.01 35.10 5.41
C LEU A 211 2.57 34.53 5.42
N ARG A 212 1.58 35.34 5.01
CA ARG A 212 0.18 34.95 4.90
C ARG A 212 -0.09 33.91 3.82
N ASP A 213 0.70 33.91 2.76
CA ASP A 213 0.51 33.01 1.61
C ASP A 213 1.21 31.65 1.80
N LEU A 214 1.98 31.47 2.87
CA LEU A 214 2.77 30.26 3.14
C LEU A 214 1.90 28.99 3.17
N HIS A 215 0.66 29.10 3.65
CA HIS A 215 -0.31 28.01 3.67
C HIS A 215 -0.88 27.64 2.28
N LEU A 216 -0.84 28.56 1.31
CA LEU A 216 -1.23 28.31 -0.08
C LEU A 216 -0.09 27.64 -0.84
N ILE A 217 1.14 28.13 -0.62
CA ILE A 217 2.34 27.65 -1.33
C ILE A 217 2.45 26.14 -1.25
N ASN A 218 2.34 25.55 -0.05
CA ASN A 218 2.48 24.10 0.15
C ASN A 218 1.54 23.21 -0.68
N ARG A 219 0.42 23.75 -1.19
CA ARG A 219 -0.62 23.05 -1.96
C ARG A 219 -0.78 23.60 -3.38
N LEU A 220 0.02 24.59 -3.73
CA LEU A 220 0.00 25.23 -5.04
C LEU A 220 0.31 24.21 -6.13
N PHE A 221 -0.54 24.17 -7.15
CA PHE A 221 -0.45 23.19 -8.25
C PHE A 221 -0.03 23.84 -9.57
N THR A 222 0.80 24.88 -9.48
CA THR A 222 1.27 25.64 -10.65
C THR A 222 2.72 25.31 -11.01
N PHE A 223 3.53 24.90 -10.02
CA PHE A 223 4.90 24.37 -10.16
C PHE A 223 6.00 25.38 -10.51
N GLU A 224 5.72 26.62 -10.89
CA GLU A 224 6.72 27.59 -11.37
C GLU A 224 7.78 27.96 -10.32
N GLY A 225 7.44 27.92 -9.03
CA GLY A 225 8.42 28.18 -7.97
C GLY A 225 8.97 26.91 -7.33
N TYR A 226 8.62 25.72 -7.85
CA TYR A 226 9.06 24.46 -7.29
C TYR A 226 10.27 23.90 -8.04
N CYS A 227 11.30 23.47 -7.31
CA CYS A 227 12.41 22.74 -7.88
C CYS A 227 12.81 21.54 -7.00
N GLU A 228 13.59 20.61 -7.57
CA GLU A 228 14.06 19.45 -6.81
C GLU A 228 15.10 19.88 -5.76
N THR A 229 14.80 19.57 -4.50
CA THR A 229 15.60 19.95 -3.33
C THR A 229 15.71 18.78 -2.36
N GLU A 230 16.89 18.56 -1.78
CA GLU A 230 17.09 17.59 -0.70
C GLU A 230 16.46 18.13 0.60
N SER A 231 15.49 17.40 1.15
CA SER A 231 14.90 17.75 2.44
C SER A 231 15.67 17.10 3.59
N THR A 232 16.04 17.93 4.57
CA THR A 232 16.63 17.44 5.82
C THR A 232 15.61 16.75 6.73
N ILE A 233 14.34 17.15 6.68
CA ILE A 233 13.23 16.51 7.41
C ILE A 233 12.98 15.08 6.91
N TYR A 234 13.05 14.83 5.60
CA TYR A 234 12.72 13.52 5.02
C TYR A 234 13.92 12.65 4.65
N GLY A 235 15.13 13.23 4.61
CA GLY A 235 16.35 12.55 4.16
C GLY A 235 16.29 12.08 2.70
N LYS A 236 15.55 12.82 1.85
CA LYS A 236 15.41 12.54 0.42
C LYS A 236 14.97 13.78 -0.37
N ARG A 237 15.25 13.76 -1.66
CA ARG A 237 14.79 14.75 -2.67
C ARG A 237 13.27 14.85 -2.77
N ARG A 238 12.76 16.09 -2.81
CA ARG A 238 11.35 16.49 -2.98
C ARG A 238 11.24 17.78 -3.81
N LEU A 239 10.02 18.16 -4.18
CA LEU A 239 9.68 19.49 -4.68
C LEU A 239 9.64 20.46 -3.50
N GLY A 240 10.62 21.36 -3.48
CA GLY A 240 10.68 22.48 -2.55
C GLY A 240 10.37 23.77 -3.30
N TYR A 241 9.64 24.66 -2.66
CA TYR A 241 9.44 26.05 -3.08
C TYR A 241 10.38 26.91 -2.23
N PRO A 242 11.59 27.23 -2.73
CA PRO A 242 12.48 28.17 -2.05
C PRO A 242 11.89 29.57 -2.15
N CYS A 243 11.76 30.23 -1.01
CA CYS A 243 11.21 31.57 -0.93
C CYS A 243 11.81 32.33 0.25
N ILE A 244 11.61 33.64 0.20
CA ILE A 244 12.00 34.53 1.28
C ILE A 244 10.74 35.02 1.98
N ILE A 245 10.75 34.92 3.31
CA ILE A 245 9.68 35.41 4.17
C ILE A 245 10.22 36.43 5.15
N SER A 246 9.35 37.34 5.56
CA SER A 246 9.61 38.38 6.55
C SER A 246 8.70 38.17 7.76
N GLY A 247 9.24 38.30 8.97
CA GLY A 247 8.46 38.13 10.20
C GLY A 247 9.28 38.42 11.45
N GLU A 248 8.63 38.33 12.61
CA GLU A 248 9.29 38.52 13.90
C GLU A 248 9.72 37.16 14.46
N VAL A 249 10.98 37.02 14.88
CA VAL A 249 11.46 35.78 15.49
C VAL A 249 10.93 35.67 16.91
N LYS A 250 10.08 34.69 17.19
CA LYS A 250 9.54 34.44 18.54
C LYS A 250 10.36 33.43 19.32
N TYR A 251 11.03 32.52 18.63
CA TYR A 251 11.86 31.49 19.25
C TYR A 251 12.85 30.92 18.24
N ILE A 252 14.05 30.56 18.69
CA ILE A 252 15.04 29.89 17.86
C ILE A 252 15.93 28.97 18.71
N ASP A 253 16.09 27.72 18.28
CA ASP A 253 17.08 26.79 18.79
C ASP A 253 17.63 25.89 17.66
N GLU A 254 18.43 24.86 18.01
CA GLU A 254 18.98 23.91 17.02
C GLU A 254 17.91 23.08 16.28
N TRP A 255 16.68 23.04 16.78
CA TRP A 255 15.64 22.12 16.33
C TRP A 255 14.45 22.83 15.72
N THR A 256 14.18 24.08 16.07
CA THR A 256 12.94 24.79 15.77
C THR A 256 13.19 26.29 15.67
N VAL A 257 12.55 26.92 14.69
CA VAL A 257 12.40 28.39 14.59
C VAL A 257 10.91 28.69 14.62
N ILE A 258 10.48 29.67 15.43
CA ILE A 258 9.11 30.18 15.43
C ILE A 258 9.13 31.62 14.94
N ILE A 259 8.34 31.90 13.91
CA ILE A 259 8.17 33.23 13.33
C ILE A 259 6.71 33.66 13.42
N SER A 260 6.44 34.94 13.66
CA SER A 260 5.08 35.50 13.61
C SER A 260 4.91 36.56 12.52
N ASP A 261 3.67 36.71 12.06
CA ASP A 261 3.24 37.81 11.20
C ASP A 261 3.26 39.13 11.98
N PHE A 262 3.75 40.22 11.36
CA PHE A 262 3.81 41.55 11.99
C PHE A 262 2.47 42.24 12.14
N ILE A 263 1.53 41.91 11.26
CA ILE A 263 0.20 42.51 11.25
C ILE A 263 -0.72 41.72 12.17
N ASP A 264 -0.59 40.39 12.18
CA ASP A 264 -1.32 39.49 13.06
C ASP A 264 -0.36 38.64 13.91
N PRO A 265 0.13 39.16 15.06
CA PRO A 265 1.09 38.46 15.90
C PRO A 265 0.59 37.11 16.46
N THR A 266 -0.74 36.86 16.43
CA THR A 266 -1.32 35.58 16.85
C THR A 266 -1.02 34.47 15.83
N ARG A 267 -0.67 34.84 14.60
CA ARG A 267 -0.33 33.94 13.52
C ARG A 267 1.15 33.58 13.57
N THR A 268 1.44 32.48 14.24
CA THR A 268 2.79 31.93 14.37
C THR A 268 2.98 30.71 13.48
N TYR A 269 4.19 30.58 12.92
CA TYR A 269 4.59 29.45 12.11
C TYR A 269 5.82 28.77 12.71
N GLU A 270 5.75 27.45 12.81
CA GLU A 270 6.87 26.63 13.27
C GLU A 270 7.65 26.06 12.08
N ALA A 271 8.97 26.25 12.09
CA ALA A 271 9.90 25.84 11.06
C ALA A 271 11.02 24.96 11.63
N LYS A 272 11.70 24.21 10.75
CA LYS A 272 12.87 23.40 11.11
C LYS A 272 14.15 24.03 10.55
N PRO A 273 15.19 24.29 11.37
CA PRO A 273 16.51 24.65 10.85
C PRO A 273 17.04 23.56 9.92
N ALA A 274 17.49 23.93 8.73
CA ALA A 274 18.24 23.04 7.85
C ALA A 274 19.66 22.80 8.40
N GLN A 275 20.37 21.83 7.84
CA GLN A 275 21.68 21.41 8.35
C GLN A 275 22.72 22.56 8.34
N CYS A 276 22.66 23.45 7.35
CA CYS A 276 23.50 24.64 7.28
C CYS A 276 23.20 25.61 8.44
N LEU A 277 21.94 25.97 8.65
CA LEU A 277 21.56 26.84 9.77
C LEU A 277 21.92 26.22 11.11
N LYS A 278 21.77 24.91 11.30
CA LYS A 278 22.23 24.21 12.52
C LYS A 278 23.72 24.39 12.78
N ARG A 279 24.55 24.34 11.74
CA ARG A 279 26.00 24.57 11.86
C ARG A 279 26.28 26.02 12.27
N ILE A 280 25.60 26.99 11.65
CA ILE A 280 25.71 28.42 12.00
C ILE A 280 25.28 28.64 13.46
N ILE A 281 24.18 28.03 13.86
CA ILE A 281 23.64 28.08 15.23
C ILE A 281 24.68 27.56 16.24
N ARG A 282 25.26 26.38 15.97
CA ARG A 282 26.30 25.77 16.81
C ARG A 282 27.56 26.62 16.90
N ALA A 283 27.99 27.20 15.78
CA ALA A 283 29.19 28.03 15.73
C ALA A 283 29.02 29.36 16.47
N ARG A 284 27.83 30.00 16.39
CA ARG A 284 27.55 31.28 17.05
C ARG A 284 27.20 31.14 18.54
N GLY A 285 26.70 29.97 18.95
CA GLY A 285 26.23 29.70 20.32
C GLY A 285 24.81 30.20 20.58
N ILE A 286 24.06 29.47 21.42
CA ILE A 286 22.63 29.71 21.72
C ILE A 286 22.39 31.13 22.27
N THR A 287 23.31 31.68 23.07
CA THR A 287 23.16 33.00 23.71
C THR A 287 23.05 34.13 22.68
N LYS A 288 23.84 34.09 21.60
CA LYS A 288 23.77 35.09 20.51
C LYS A 288 22.53 34.95 19.65
N LEU A 289 21.87 33.78 19.64
CA LEU A 289 20.64 33.58 18.89
C LEU A 289 19.42 34.09 19.64
N ASN A 290 19.45 34.06 20.98
CA ASN A 290 18.42 34.69 21.79
C ASN A 290 18.34 36.21 21.55
N GLU A 291 19.43 36.85 21.09
CA GLU A 291 19.42 38.27 20.70
C GLU A 291 18.53 38.55 19.48
N LEU A 292 18.23 37.54 18.66
CA LEU A 292 17.33 37.65 17.50
C LEU A 292 15.85 37.56 17.92
N VAL A 293 15.55 37.04 19.11
CA VAL A 293 14.17 36.88 19.58
C VAL A 293 13.58 38.27 19.85
N GLY A 294 12.36 38.49 19.34
CA GLY A 294 11.68 39.78 19.36
C GLY A 294 12.09 40.74 18.25
N ARG A 295 13.07 40.36 17.41
CA ARG A 295 13.55 41.22 16.30
C ARG A 295 12.90 40.86 14.96
N PRO A 296 12.80 41.84 14.05
CA PRO A 296 12.48 41.54 12.67
C PRO A 296 13.58 40.74 12.00
N ALA A 297 13.17 39.76 11.21
CA ALA A 297 14.09 38.94 10.43
C ALA A 297 13.49 38.55 9.08
N LYS A 298 14.40 38.41 8.12
CA LYS A 298 14.18 37.80 6.82
C LYS A 298 14.74 36.40 6.86
N MET A 299 13.92 35.43 6.46
CA MET A 299 14.30 34.02 6.42
C MET A 299 14.25 33.51 5.00
N PHE A 300 15.32 32.88 4.57
CA PHE A 300 15.31 32.07 3.37
C PHE A 300 14.88 30.66 3.73
N ILE A 301 13.75 30.24 3.18
CA ILE A 301 13.09 29.00 3.55
C ILE A 301 12.79 28.14 2.33
N VAL A 302 12.54 26.86 2.58
CA VAL A 302 12.00 25.92 1.60
C VAL A 302 10.66 25.38 2.11
N VAL A 303 9.59 25.71 1.39
CA VAL A 303 8.26 25.17 1.64
C VAL A 303 8.06 23.90 0.82
N TRP A 304 7.72 22.79 1.47
CA TRP A 304 7.58 21.51 0.79
C TRP A 304 6.22 21.35 0.11
N TYR A 305 6.22 20.85 -1.12
CA TYR A 305 4.97 20.41 -1.75
C TYR A 305 4.36 19.29 -0.91
N TYR A 306 3.20 19.57 -0.34
CA TYR A 306 2.48 18.67 0.52
C TYR A 306 1.02 18.54 0.14
N TYR A 307 0.65 17.31 -0.10
CA TYR A 307 -0.73 16.97 -0.36
C TYR A 307 -1.08 15.64 0.30
N SER A 308 -1.36 15.71 1.60
CA SER A 308 -1.82 14.56 2.39
C SER A 308 -2.79 15.01 3.48
N LYS A 309 -3.59 14.08 4.02
CA LYS A 309 -4.67 14.32 5.03
C LYS A 309 -4.15 14.73 6.43
N GLY A 310 -2.89 15.11 6.58
CA GLY A 310 -2.27 15.48 7.85
C GLY A 310 -2.08 17.00 8.01
N LYS A 311 -1.45 17.40 9.13
CA LYS A 311 -0.99 18.79 9.31
C LYS A 311 -0.01 19.13 8.18
N PRO A 312 -0.03 20.38 7.65
CA PRO A 312 0.96 20.83 6.68
C PRO A 312 2.39 20.52 7.14
N GLU A 313 3.25 20.14 6.21
CA GLU A 313 4.66 19.90 6.51
C GLU A 313 5.31 21.18 7.00
N LYS A 314 6.16 21.09 8.03
CA LYS A 314 6.98 22.22 8.48
C LYS A 314 7.95 22.59 7.36
N PHE A 315 8.15 23.88 7.12
CA PHE A 315 9.15 24.35 6.17
C PHE A 315 10.55 24.29 6.79
N GLU A 316 11.58 24.28 5.94
CA GLU A 316 12.99 24.29 6.37
C GLU A 316 13.58 25.68 6.24
N VAL A 317 14.27 26.16 7.27
CA VAL A 317 14.98 27.45 7.27
C VAL A 317 16.43 27.22 6.88
N ILE A 318 16.85 27.77 5.75
CA ILE A 318 18.21 27.66 5.21
C ILE A 318 19.11 28.73 5.83
N ASP A 319 18.62 29.97 5.84
CA ASP A 319 19.34 31.13 6.35
C ASP A 319 18.38 32.12 7.02
N LEU A 320 18.91 32.91 7.97
CA LEU A 320 18.15 33.87 8.77
C LEU A 320 19.00 35.11 9.02
N ASN A 321 18.49 36.26 8.57
CA ASN A 321 19.14 37.56 8.73
C ASN A 321 18.22 38.53 9.48
N PRO A 322 18.69 39.15 10.58
CA PRO A 322 17.95 40.21 11.25
C PRO A 322 17.92 41.47 10.40
N TYR A 323 16.85 42.24 10.54
CA TYR A 323 16.71 43.60 10.04
C TYR A 323 16.68 44.58 11.21
N ASP A 324 17.22 45.77 10.98
CA ASP A 324 17.13 46.87 11.95
C ASP A 324 15.90 47.75 11.68
N ASP A 325 15.37 47.75 10.45
CA ASP A 325 14.19 48.53 10.03
C ASP A 325 12.93 47.65 9.84
N LEU A 326 11.83 48.07 10.45
CA LEU A 326 10.52 47.41 10.32
C LEU A 326 9.88 47.70 8.96
N ASP A 327 10.11 48.87 8.37
CA ASP A 327 9.48 49.27 7.12
C ASP A 327 10.00 48.42 5.95
N GLU A 328 11.31 48.16 5.88
CA GLU A 328 11.90 47.26 4.87
C GLU A 328 11.28 45.86 4.90
N VAL A 329 10.96 45.37 6.09
CA VAL A 329 10.39 44.04 6.32
C VAL A 329 8.92 43.99 5.89
N LEU A 330 8.16 45.05 6.16
CA LEU A 330 6.80 45.24 5.70
C LEU A 330 6.73 45.40 4.17
N ILE A 331 7.65 46.16 3.58
CA ILE A 331 7.76 46.33 2.12
C ILE A 331 7.98 44.97 1.47
N ASN A 332 8.89 44.16 2.01
CA ASN A 332 9.18 42.83 1.49
C ASN A 332 7.96 41.88 1.56
N ASP A 333 7.21 41.88 2.67
CA ASP A 333 5.96 41.09 2.79
C ASP A 333 4.91 41.55 1.76
N ALA A 334 4.71 42.86 1.61
CA ALA A 334 3.80 43.46 0.64
C ALA A 334 4.21 43.19 -0.82
N SER A 335 5.49 43.36 -1.14
CA SER A 335 6.06 43.00 -2.43
C SER A 335 5.84 41.52 -2.75
N GLY A 336 6.05 40.62 -1.77
CA GLY A 336 5.79 39.20 -1.92
C GLY A 336 4.31 38.88 -2.19
N TYR A 337 3.39 39.57 -1.50
CA TYR A 337 1.95 39.47 -1.72
C TYR A 337 1.56 39.85 -3.16
N ILE A 338 2.06 41.00 -3.63
CA ILE A 338 1.79 41.54 -4.97
C ILE A 338 2.41 40.65 -6.04
N ARG A 339 3.68 40.23 -5.88
CA ARG A 339 4.43 39.41 -6.85
C ARG A 339 3.66 38.14 -7.25
N LEU A 340 3.17 37.40 -6.25
CA LEU A 340 2.44 36.15 -6.44
C LEU A 340 1.13 36.33 -7.24
N ARG A 341 0.49 37.50 -7.10
CA ARG A 341 -0.76 37.87 -7.79
C ARG A 341 -0.52 38.64 -9.09
N GLY A 342 0.68 39.19 -9.30
CA GLY A 342 1.03 40.10 -10.38
C GLY A 342 0.71 41.56 -10.05
N GLN A 343 -0.48 41.82 -9.50
CA GLN A 343 -0.93 43.14 -9.10
C GLN A 343 -1.86 43.07 -7.89
N ALA A 344 -1.99 44.18 -7.17
CA ALA A 344 -2.99 44.37 -6.12
C ALA A 344 -3.51 45.81 -6.14
N THR A 345 -4.72 46.03 -5.60
CA THR A 345 -5.25 47.38 -5.44
C THR A 345 -4.81 47.98 -4.11
N LEU A 346 -4.65 49.30 -4.04
CA LEU A 346 -4.32 49.99 -2.79
C LEU A 346 -5.37 49.71 -1.71
N ALA A 347 -6.66 49.67 -2.07
CA ALA A 347 -7.75 49.32 -1.15
C ALA A 347 -7.60 47.90 -0.57
N GLU A 348 -7.20 46.93 -1.39
CA GLU A 348 -6.92 45.56 -0.93
C GLU A 348 -5.76 45.53 0.06
N LEU A 349 -4.67 46.23 -0.25
CA LEU A 349 -3.49 46.30 0.62
C LEU A 349 -3.81 47.03 1.93
N MET A 350 -4.56 48.14 1.89
CA MET A 350 -5.03 48.84 3.09
C MET A 350 -5.91 47.95 3.98
N ARG A 351 -6.76 47.11 3.40
CA ARG A 351 -7.55 46.13 4.18
C ARG A 351 -6.68 45.08 4.87
N ILE A 352 -5.52 44.74 4.27
CA ILE A 352 -4.63 43.67 4.72
C ILE A 352 -3.64 44.18 5.76
N TYR A 353 -3.02 45.34 5.53
CA TYR A 353 -1.95 45.92 6.36
C TYR A 353 -2.45 47.05 7.28
N GLY A 354 -3.61 47.65 7.00
CA GLY A 354 -4.18 48.72 7.81
C GLY A 354 -3.25 49.93 7.90
N THR A 355 -3.06 50.43 9.12
CA THR A 355 -2.15 51.54 9.41
C THR A 355 -0.67 51.16 9.32
N LYS A 356 -0.35 49.87 9.13
CA LYS A 356 1.01 49.35 8.94
C LYS A 356 1.34 49.09 7.46
N LEU A 357 0.57 49.67 6.54
CA LEU A 357 0.90 49.62 5.11
C LEU A 357 2.16 50.50 4.90
N PRO A 358 3.28 49.93 4.46
CA PRO A 358 4.50 50.72 4.25
C PRO A 358 4.36 51.59 3.00
N ASP A 359 5.30 52.52 2.82
CA ASP A 359 5.50 53.17 1.52
C ASP A 359 5.93 52.11 0.49
N LEU A 360 5.21 52.05 -0.62
CA LEU A 360 5.39 51.03 -1.67
C LEU A 360 6.29 51.53 -2.81
N GLU A 361 6.89 52.72 -2.68
CA GLU A 361 7.93 53.23 -3.58
C GLU A 361 9.23 52.41 -3.45
N CYS A 362 9.34 51.34 -4.24
CA CYS A 362 10.56 50.55 -4.33
C CYS A 362 10.85 50.13 -5.78
N GLU A 363 12.08 49.66 -6.03
CA GLU A 363 12.51 49.30 -7.39
C GLU A 363 11.70 48.18 -8.01
N SER A 364 11.13 47.29 -7.19
CA SER A 364 10.43 46.07 -7.62
C SER A 364 8.93 46.26 -7.87
N LEU A 365 8.38 47.44 -7.54
CA LEU A 365 6.96 47.75 -7.72
C LEU A 365 6.77 48.93 -8.68
N ILE A 366 5.62 48.94 -9.35
CA ILE A 366 5.14 50.08 -10.16
C ILE A 366 3.77 50.48 -9.59
N SER A 367 3.60 51.77 -9.33
CA SER A 367 2.33 52.34 -8.90
C SER A 367 1.68 53.09 -10.07
N GLU A 368 0.50 52.67 -10.49
CA GLU A 368 -0.32 53.31 -11.52
C GLU A 368 -1.69 53.65 -10.92
N GLY A 369 -1.82 54.85 -10.37
CA GLY A 369 -3.04 55.30 -9.69
C GLY A 369 -3.33 54.49 -8.43
N SER A 370 -4.35 53.63 -8.49
CA SER A 370 -4.77 52.78 -7.37
C SER A 370 -4.31 51.32 -7.48
N ILE A 371 -3.59 50.98 -8.56
CA ILE A 371 -3.10 49.64 -8.84
C ILE A 371 -1.59 49.63 -8.63
N ILE A 372 -1.11 48.62 -7.92
CA ILE A 372 0.31 48.39 -7.69
C ILE A 372 0.67 47.05 -8.32
N SER A 373 1.59 47.08 -9.28
CA SER A 373 2.00 45.92 -10.06
C SER A 373 3.47 45.57 -9.76
N TRP A 374 3.77 44.29 -9.94
CA TRP A 374 5.13 43.77 -9.83
C TRP A 374 5.93 44.13 -11.08
N ARG A 375 7.06 44.83 -10.92
CA ARG A 375 7.90 45.30 -12.04
C ARG A 375 8.62 44.17 -12.79
N GLY A 376 8.76 42.99 -12.18
CA GLY A 376 9.52 41.88 -12.77
C GLY A 376 11.04 42.11 -12.70
N ILE A 377 11.79 41.13 -13.21
CA ILE A 377 13.24 41.23 -13.35
C ILE A 377 13.51 42.17 -14.53
N LYS A 378 14.20 43.29 -14.31
CA LYS A 378 14.62 44.15 -15.42
C LYS A 378 15.71 43.45 -16.22
N PRO A 379 15.48 43.19 -17.52
CA PRO A 379 16.49 42.59 -18.34
C PRO A 379 17.59 43.61 -18.67
N TYR A 380 18.74 43.60 -17.97
CA TYR A 380 19.86 44.50 -18.29
C TYR A 380 20.90 43.82 -19.21
N GLY A 381 20.95 44.23 -20.49
CA GLY A 381 22.05 43.96 -21.44
C GLY A 381 22.14 42.53 -22.00
N ILE A 382 21.01 41.91 -22.34
CA ILE A 382 20.84 40.47 -22.15
C ILE A 382 21.18 39.54 -23.31
N ASN A 383 21.77 38.41 -22.91
CA ASN A 383 21.83 37.18 -23.69
C ASN A 383 20.42 36.71 -24.10
N PRO A 384 20.12 36.50 -25.40
CA PRO A 384 18.77 36.16 -25.87
C PRO A 384 18.09 34.96 -25.19
N ILE A 385 18.87 34.05 -24.57
CA ILE A 385 18.34 32.91 -23.81
C ILE A 385 17.64 33.38 -22.52
N ILE A 386 18.21 34.36 -21.80
CA ILE A 386 17.62 34.89 -20.56
C ILE A 386 16.33 35.67 -20.88
N GLU A 387 16.35 36.48 -21.95
CA GLU A 387 15.16 37.19 -22.45
C GLU A 387 14.02 36.21 -22.74
N ASN A 388 14.27 35.20 -23.57
CA ASN A 388 13.29 34.16 -23.88
C ASN A 388 12.81 33.41 -22.63
N PHE A 389 13.69 33.19 -21.64
CA PHE A 389 13.32 32.51 -20.40
C PHE A 389 12.34 33.35 -19.56
N ILE A 390 12.63 34.64 -19.37
CA ILE A 390 11.79 35.56 -18.61
C ILE A 390 10.44 35.75 -19.32
N GLU A 391 10.45 35.96 -20.63
CA GLU A 391 9.22 36.07 -21.44
C GLU A 391 8.35 34.82 -21.30
N THR A 392 8.97 33.63 -21.30
CA THR A 392 8.25 32.36 -21.14
C THR A 392 7.56 32.27 -19.77
N LEU A 393 8.23 32.69 -18.69
CA LEU A 393 7.62 32.71 -17.36
C LEU A 393 6.44 33.68 -17.28
N GLU A 394 6.56 34.86 -17.91
CA GLU A 394 5.49 35.85 -17.93
C GLU A 394 4.30 35.35 -18.76
N ASN A 395 4.55 34.74 -19.92
CA ASN A 395 3.51 34.09 -20.74
C ASN A 395 2.76 33.00 -19.95
N ILE A 396 3.47 32.16 -19.20
CA ILE A 396 2.85 31.16 -18.31
C ILE A 396 1.95 31.84 -17.27
N LYS A 397 2.44 32.91 -16.63
CA LYS A 397 1.68 33.67 -15.63
C LYS A 397 0.41 34.27 -16.24
N GLN A 398 0.50 34.90 -17.40
CA GLN A 398 -0.63 35.48 -18.12
C GLN A 398 -1.67 34.43 -18.53
N ILE A 399 -1.23 33.26 -19.01
CA ILE A 399 -2.13 32.13 -19.33
C ILE A 399 -2.98 31.73 -18.12
N ARG A 400 -2.39 31.72 -16.92
CA ARG A 400 -3.10 31.36 -15.68
C ARG A 400 -4.03 32.45 -15.19
N ILE A 401 -3.60 33.71 -15.22
CA ILE A 401 -4.40 34.87 -14.80
C ILE A 401 -5.62 35.02 -15.70
N ASN A 402 -5.43 35.03 -17.03
CA ASN A 402 -6.51 35.22 -18.00
C ASN A 402 -7.59 34.12 -17.95
N LYS A 403 -7.27 32.96 -17.37
CA LYS A 403 -8.18 31.80 -17.27
C LYS A 403 -8.57 31.46 -15.82
N GLY A 404 -8.22 32.31 -14.85
CA GLY A 404 -8.56 32.10 -13.45
C GLY A 404 -7.63 32.83 -12.49
N SER A 405 -6.65 32.12 -11.95
CA SER A 405 -5.72 32.63 -10.92
C SER A 405 -4.34 31.98 -11.08
N SER A 406 -3.30 32.73 -10.77
CA SER A 406 -1.92 32.21 -10.64
C SER A 406 -1.70 31.39 -9.36
N LEU A 407 -2.66 31.38 -8.42
CA LEU A 407 -2.52 30.80 -7.08
C LEU A 407 -3.52 29.65 -6.82
N LEU A 408 -3.73 28.78 -7.81
CA LEU A 408 -4.64 27.65 -7.66
C LEU A 408 -4.00 26.50 -6.87
N THR A 409 -4.65 26.18 -5.75
CA THR A 409 -4.36 24.99 -4.96
C THR A 409 -4.96 23.75 -5.61
N LEU A 410 -4.41 22.58 -5.29
CA LEU A 410 -4.92 21.32 -5.83
C LEU A 410 -6.41 21.07 -5.52
N ASP A 411 -6.90 21.47 -4.35
CA ASP A 411 -8.32 21.34 -3.98
C ASP A 411 -9.25 22.16 -4.92
N GLN A 412 -8.73 23.25 -5.50
CA GLN A 412 -9.48 24.08 -6.46
C GLN A 412 -9.46 23.49 -7.88
N ILE A 413 -8.47 22.68 -8.23
CA ILE A 413 -8.31 22.09 -9.56
C ILE A 413 -9.03 20.75 -9.69
N LEU A 414 -9.10 19.97 -8.62
CA LEU A 414 -9.72 18.65 -8.64
C LEU A 414 -11.25 18.71 -8.75
N ASP A 415 -11.81 17.73 -9.45
CA ASP A 415 -13.25 17.48 -9.49
C ASP A 415 -13.67 16.61 -8.30
N GLU A 416 -14.36 17.21 -7.33
CA GLU A 416 -14.84 16.49 -6.16
C GLU A 416 -15.82 15.35 -6.49
N ASN A 417 -16.57 15.45 -7.59
CA ASN A 417 -17.50 14.40 -8.02
C ASN A 417 -16.74 13.16 -8.52
N VAL A 418 -15.59 13.39 -9.17
CA VAL A 418 -14.72 12.32 -9.66
C VAL A 418 -13.97 11.63 -8.52
N LEU A 419 -13.63 12.34 -7.43
CA LEU A 419 -12.94 11.79 -6.26
C LEU A 419 -13.80 10.84 -5.40
N THR A 420 -15.00 10.48 -5.87
CA THR A 420 -15.89 9.49 -5.25
C THR A 420 -15.72 8.11 -5.87
N ALA A 421 -16.23 7.06 -5.22
CA ALA A 421 -16.19 5.72 -5.78
C ALA A 421 -16.96 5.62 -7.13
N ASN A 422 -18.02 6.42 -7.33
CA ASN A 422 -18.74 6.52 -8.61
C ASN A 422 -17.86 7.13 -9.70
N GLY A 423 -17.17 8.24 -9.39
CA GLY A 423 -16.24 8.88 -10.31
C GLY A 423 -15.10 7.95 -10.74
N TYR A 424 -14.49 7.27 -9.79
CA TYR A 424 -13.47 6.25 -10.06
C TYR A 424 -14.01 5.08 -10.90
N ALA A 425 -15.23 4.61 -10.65
CA ALA A 425 -15.86 3.54 -11.43
C ALA A 425 -16.04 3.94 -12.89
N ASN A 426 -16.49 5.19 -13.14
CA ASN A 426 -16.61 5.73 -14.50
C ASN A 426 -15.26 5.83 -15.21
N ILE A 427 -14.20 6.25 -14.51
CA ILE A 427 -12.85 6.28 -15.07
C ILE A 427 -12.36 4.86 -15.40
N VAL A 428 -12.51 3.91 -14.47
CA VAL A 428 -12.09 2.51 -14.67
C VAL A 428 -12.80 1.88 -15.87
N LYS A 429 -14.10 2.15 -16.07
CA LYS A 429 -14.86 1.75 -17.26
C LYS A 429 -14.29 2.39 -18.53
N ARG A 430 -14.18 3.73 -18.55
CA ARG A 430 -13.71 4.50 -19.71
C ARG A 430 -12.31 4.10 -20.14
N MET A 431 -11.44 3.80 -19.18
CA MET A 431 -10.05 3.41 -19.42
C MET A 431 -9.86 1.89 -19.61
N LYS A 432 -10.95 1.11 -19.68
CA LYS A 432 -10.92 -0.36 -19.88
C LYS A 432 -10.04 -1.09 -18.86
N LEU A 433 -10.11 -0.63 -17.60
CA LEU A 433 -9.39 -1.20 -16.45
C LEU A 433 -10.27 -2.16 -15.63
N LEU A 434 -11.58 -2.24 -15.93
CA LEU A 434 -12.54 -3.01 -15.15
C LEU A 434 -12.26 -4.52 -15.21
N GLN A 435 -12.09 -5.08 -16.41
CA GLN A 435 -11.85 -6.52 -16.57
C GLN A 435 -10.54 -6.97 -15.92
N PRO A 436 -9.40 -6.26 -16.10
CA PRO A 436 -8.18 -6.55 -15.34
C PRO A 436 -8.38 -6.49 -13.82
N LEU A 437 -9.18 -5.55 -13.31
CA LEU A 437 -9.47 -5.48 -11.87
C LEU A 437 -10.30 -6.66 -11.38
N ILE A 438 -11.29 -7.11 -12.16
CA ILE A 438 -12.10 -8.29 -11.85
C ILE A 438 -11.22 -9.54 -11.77
N GLU A 439 -10.34 -9.75 -12.73
CA GLU A 439 -9.41 -10.90 -12.72
C GLU A 439 -8.44 -10.85 -11.54
N LEU A 440 -7.90 -9.67 -11.21
CA LEU A 440 -7.07 -9.50 -10.02
C LEU A 440 -7.84 -9.77 -8.72
N MET A 441 -9.14 -9.44 -8.67
CA MET A 441 -10.00 -9.77 -7.52
C MET A 441 -10.22 -11.28 -7.39
N LYS A 442 -10.48 -12.00 -8.48
CA LYS A 442 -10.58 -13.47 -8.49
C LYS A 442 -9.31 -14.15 -8.00
N ILE A 443 -8.13 -13.60 -8.34
CA ILE A 443 -6.86 -14.09 -7.79
C ILE A 443 -6.76 -13.82 -6.28
N ALA A 444 -7.16 -12.63 -5.84
CA ALA A 444 -7.14 -12.24 -4.43
C ALA A 444 -8.09 -13.08 -3.54
N GLU A 445 -9.08 -13.75 -4.13
CA GLU A 445 -9.97 -14.69 -3.43
C GLU A 445 -9.32 -16.05 -3.14
N LYS A 446 -8.30 -16.42 -3.92
CA LYS A 446 -7.62 -17.72 -3.81
C LYS A 446 -6.32 -17.62 -3.01
N GLN A 447 -5.71 -16.43 -2.96
CA GLN A 447 -4.42 -16.21 -2.29
C GLN A 447 -4.22 -14.75 -1.87
N SER A 448 -3.40 -14.52 -0.84
CA SER A 448 -3.18 -13.20 -0.24
C SER A 448 -2.31 -12.23 -1.04
N PHE A 449 -1.77 -12.67 -2.18
CA PHE A 449 -0.95 -11.87 -3.10
C PHE A 449 -1.45 -11.99 -4.55
N LEU A 450 -1.29 -10.92 -5.33
CA LEU A 450 -1.76 -10.91 -6.72
C LEU A 450 -0.79 -11.54 -7.71
N ALA A 451 0.52 -11.41 -7.47
CA ALA A 451 1.58 -11.93 -8.32
C ALA A 451 2.88 -12.01 -7.51
N ARG A 452 3.77 -12.94 -7.89
CA ARG A 452 5.11 -13.13 -7.32
C ARG A 452 6.11 -12.15 -7.93
N SER A 453 5.95 -11.79 -9.20
CA SER A 453 6.80 -10.82 -9.89
C SER A 453 6.01 -9.71 -10.61
N PRO A 454 6.64 -8.56 -10.92
CA PRO A 454 6.06 -7.55 -11.81
C PRO A 454 5.70 -8.09 -13.20
N GLU A 455 6.46 -9.06 -13.71
CA GLU A 455 6.29 -9.69 -15.02
C GLU A 455 5.04 -10.57 -15.03
N GLU A 456 4.84 -11.40 -13.99
CA GLU A 456 3.63 -12.20 -13.83
C GLU A 456 2.37 -11.30 -13.72
N LEU A 457 2.46 -10.20 -12.97
CA LEU A 457 1.36 -9.22 -12.90
C LEU A 457 1.03 -8.61 -14.27
N LYS A 458 2.05 -8.35 -15.08
CA LYS A 458 1.89 -7.82 -16.43
C LYS A 458 1.19 -8.84 -17.33
N GLU A 459 1.61 -10.10 -17.28
CA GLU A 459 1.03 -11.19 -18.06
C GLU A 459 -0.44 -11.44 -17.72
N ILE A 460 -0.80 -11.42 -16.42
CA ILE A 460 -2.20 -11.51 -15.95
C ILE A 460 -3.05 -10.40 -16.58
N ILE A 461 -2.56 -9.16 -16.53
CA ILE A 461 -3.31 -8.01 -17.06
C ILE A 461 -3.41 -8.07 -18.58
N GLU A 462 -2.35 -8.50 -19.27
CA GLU A 462 -2.36 -8.72 -20.73
C GLU A 462 -3.43 -9.74 -21.14
N LYS A 463 -3.48 -10.92 -20.50
CA LYS A 463 -4.47 -11.97 -20.80
C LYS A 463 -5.91 -11.56 -20.52
N SER A 464 -6.12 -10.71 -19.51
CA SER A 464 -7.45 -10.23 -19.12
C SER A 464 -7.99 -9.07 -19.97
N SER A 465 -7.20 -8.56 -20.91
CA SER A 465 -7.54 -7.36 -21.68
C SER A 465 -8.28 -7.71 -22.98
N GLU A 466 -9.37 -7.00 -23.28
CA GLU A 466 -10.06 -7.10 -24.58
C GLU A 466 -9.12 -6.69 -25.73
N SER A 467 -8.98 -7.55 -26.75
CA SER A 467 -8.04 -7.41 -27.88
C SER A 467 -8.61 -6.63 -29.07
N SER A 468 -9.83 -6.11 -28.98
CA SER A 468 -10.60 -5.56 -30.10
C SER A 468 -10.29 -4.10 -30.47
N GLU A 469 -9.34 -3.43 -29.80
CA GLU A 469 -9.00 -2.02 -30.08
C GLU A 469 -7.88 -1.87 -31.13
N ILE A 470 -7.94 -0.79 -31.91
CA ILE A 470 -6.90 -0.40 -32.88
C ILE A 470 -5.59 0.02 -32.16
N TYR A 471 -5.71 0.55 -30.93
CA TYR A 471 -4.58 0.98 -30.08
C TYR A 471 -4.82 0.64 -28.60
N PRO A 472 -4.77 -0.65 -28.20
CA PRO A 472 -5.02 -1.04 -26.82
C PRO A 472 -3.94 -0.50 -25.89
N LEU A 473 -4.35 -0.04 -24.71
CA LEU A 473 -3.43 0.33 -23.63
C LEU A 473 -2.58 -0.90 -23.21
N PRO A 474 -1.24 -0.85 -23.29
CA PRO A 474 -0.39 -1.93 -22.83
C PRO A 474 -0.59 -2.24 -21.34
N ALA A 475 -0.32 -3.48 -20.90
CA ALA A 475 -0.48 -3.85 -19.49
C ALA A 475 0.38 -3.00 -18.54
N SER A 476 1.57 -2.56 -18.96
CA SER A 476 2.41 -1.63 -18.20
C SER A 476 1.72 -0.29 -17.91
N GLU A 477 0.96 0.23 -18.87
CA GLU A 477 0.15 1.45 -18.70
C GLU A 477 -1.00 1.19 -17.74
N LYS A 478 -1.75 0.09 -17.92
CA LYS A 478 -2.83 -0.29 -17.02
C LYS A 478 -2.34 -0.41 -15.57
N ILE A 479 -1.20 -1.05 -15.33
CA ILE A 479 -0.56 -1.14 -14.00
C ILE A 479 -0.24 0.25 -13.45
N TYR A 480 0.30 1.15 -14.28
CA TYR A 480 0.58 2.52 -13.86
C TYR A 480 -0.69 3.23 -13.39
N TYR A 481 -1.78 3.13 -14.16
CA TYR A 481 -3.07 3.73 -13.79
C TYR A 481 -3.60 3.16 -12.48
N LEU A 482 -3.64 1.84 -12.35
CA LEU A 482 -4.15 1.16 -11.16
C LEU A 482 -3.34 1.50 -9.90
N LYS A 483 -2.01 1.62 -10.00
CA LYS A 483 -1.15 2.05 -8.88
C LYS A 483 -1.35 3.52 -8.52
N GLY A 484 -1.43 4.39 -9.53
CA GLY A 484 -1.60 5.83 -9.31
C GLY A 484 -3.00 6.19 -8.79
N MET A 485 -4.03 5.47 -9.21
CA MET A 485 -5.38 5.55 -8.63
C MET A 485 -5.47 4.92 -7.22
N ASN A 486 -4.38 4.34 -6.70
CA ASN A 486 -4.31 3.67 -5.42
C ASN A 486 -5.24 2.44 -5.30
N LEU A 487 -5.53 1.77 -6.43
CA LEU A 487 -6.29 0.51 -6.49
C LEU A 487 -5.39 -0.71 -6.33
N LEU A 488 -4.14 -0.58 -6.77
CA LEU A 488 -3.06 -1.53 -6.49
C LEU A 488 -2.07 -0.92 -5.49
N ILE A 489 -1.78 -1.65 -4.42
CA ILE A 489 -0.85 -1.25 -3.37
C ILE A 489 0.25 -2.30 -3.25
N ARG A 490 1.50 -1.84 -3.24
CA ARG A 490 2.66 -2.66 -2.89
C ARG A 490 3.32 -2.03 -1.66
N LYS A 491 3.38 -2.75 -0.55
CA LYS A 491 4.20 -2.34 0.59
C LYS A 491 5.67 -2.66 0.29
N GLN A 492 6.61 -1.89 0.84
CA GLN A 492 8.04 -2.13 0.68
C GLN A 492 8.39 -3.54 1.17
N GLY A 493 9.10 -4.33 0.35
CA GLY A 493 9.39 -5.75 0.63
C GLY A 493 8.17 -6.69 0.62
N GLY A 494 6.96 -6.17 0.40
CA GLY A 494 5.72 -6.93 0.45
C GLY A 494 5.11 -7.25 -0.91
N ALA A 495 4.14 -8.18 -0.89
CA ALA A 495 3.33 -8.56 -2.04
C ALA A 495 2.47 -7.41 -2.57
N VAL A 496 2.13 -7.47 -3.87
CA VAL A 496 1.14 -6.59 -4.48
C VAL A 496 -0.26 -7.05 -4.06
N LYS A 497 -1.08 -6.11 -3.60
CA LYS A 497 -2.45 -6.34 -3.12
C LYS A 497 -3.41 -5.30 -3.67
N LEU A 498 -4.70 -5.63 -3.69
CA LEU A 498 -5.76 -4.66 -3.95
C LEU A 498 -6.01 -3.79 -2.73
N SER A 499 -6.38 -2.53 -2.95
CA SER A 499 -6.85 -1.65 -1.88
C SER A 499 -8.25 -2.07 -1.41
N LYS A 500 -8.62 -1.77 -0.16
CA LYS A 500 -10.01 -1.93 0.30
C LYS A 500 -11.02 -1.11 -0.53
N PHE A 501 -10.57 0.01 -1.10
CA PHE A 501 -11.40 0.89 -1.93
C PHE A 501 -11.73 0.26 -3.29
N THR A 502 -10.89 -0.67 -3.77
CA THR A 502 -11.04 -1.33 -5.07
C THR A 502 -12.36 -2.08 -5.16
N ASN A 503 -12.75 -2.84 -4.13
CA ASN A 503 -13.99 -3.60 -4.13
C ASN A 503 -15.21 -2.69 -4.35
N ARG A 504 -15.24 -1.53 -3.69
CA ARG A 504 -16.37 -0.58 -3.83
C ARG A 504 -16.46 0.00 -5.23
N ILE A 505 -15.32 0.33 -5.85
CA ILE A 505 -15.27 0.86 -7.22
C ILE A 505 -15.76 -0.19 -8.22
N VAL A 506 -15.24 -1.41 -8.14
CA VAL A 506 -15.64 -2.50 -9.03
C VAL A 506 -17.12 -2.81 -8.86
N TYR A 507 -17.62 -2.85 -7.63
CA TYR A 507 -19.05 -3.05 -7.35
C TYR A 507 -19.91 -2.00 -8.04
N ILE A 508 -19.62 -0.71 -7.85
CA ILE A 508 -20.37 0.37 -8.50
C ILE A 508 -20.28 0.25 -10.03
N ALA A 509 -19.13 -0.17 -10.55
CA ALA A 509 -18.96 -0.33 -11.98
C ALA A 509 -19.85 -1.45 -12.56
N VAL A 510 -20.08 -2.55 -11.84
CA VAL A 510 -20.89 -3.68 -12.34
C VAL A 510 -22.32 -3.70 -11.83
N ARG A 511 -22.66 -2.86 -10.84
CA ARG A 511 -23.94 -2.86 -10.09
C ARG A 511 -25.19 -2.95 -10.96
N GLU A 512 -25.26 -2.17 -12.03
CA GLU A 512 -26.42 -2.10 -12.93
C GLU A 512 -26.71 -3.43 -13.65
N ARG A 513 -25.67 -4.25 -13.89
CA ARG A 513 -25.82 -5.59 -14.48
C ARG A 513 -25.91 -6.67 -13.41
N LEU A 514 -25.19 -6.47 -12.30
CA LEU A 514 -25.08 -7.45 -11.23
C LEU A 514 -26.40 -7.63 -10.46
N LEU A 515 -27.02 -6.54 -10.01
CA LEU A 515 -28.22 -6.64 -9.16
C LEU A 515 -29.37 -7.36 -9.87
N PRO A 516 -29.73 -7.04 -11.14
CA PRO A 516 -30.76 -7.80 -11.84
C PRO A 516 -30.41 -9.27 -12.03
N ALA A 517 -29.13 -9.62 -12.21
CA ALA A 517 -28.69 -11.01 -12.34
C ALA A 517 -28.88 -11.79 -11.02
N ILE A 518 -28.52 -11.18 -9.88
CA ILE A 518 -28.75 -11.75 -8.55
C ILE A 518 -30.25 -11.89 -8.26
N GLU A 519 -31.04 -10.84 -8.53
CA GLU A 519 -32.49 -10.85 -8.32
C GLU A 519 -33.17 -11.92 -9.16
N LYS A 520 -32.73 -12.14 -10.40
CA LYS A 520 -33.24 -13.23 -11.24
C LYS A 520 -33.03 -14.60 -10.60
N ILE A 521 -31.82 -14.89 -10.12
CA ILE A 521 -31.50 -16.16 -9.44
C ILE A 521 -32.35 -16.32 -8.18
N LEU A 522 -32.45 -15.26 -7.36
CA LEU A 522 -33.29 -15.25 -6.16
C LEU A 522 -34.78 -15.48 -6.46
N ASN A 523 -35.30 -14.94 -7.57
CA ASN A 523 -36.69 -15.15 -7.97
C ASN A 523 -36.95 -16.58 -8.47
N GLU A 524 -35.95 -17.22 -9.08
CA GLU A 524 -36.03 -18.60 -9.55
C GLU A 524 -35.92 -19.62 -8.39
N GLN A 525 -34.99 -19.40 -7.45
CA GLN A 525 -34.68 -20.34 -6.36
C GLN A 525 -35.38 -20.02 -5.04
N GLY A 526 -35.78 -18.77 -4.85
CA GLY A 526 -36.42 -18.26 -3.64
C GLY A 526 -35.48 -17.82 -2.52
N TRP A 527 -34.33 -18.46 -2.41
CA TRP A 527 -33.27 -18.12 -1.46
C TRP A 527 -31.91 -18.45 -2.07
N ILE A 528 -30.85 -17.92 -1.49
CA ILE A 528 -29.48 -18.21 -1.91
C ILE A 528 -28.53 -18.19 -0.71
N SER A 529 -27.61 -19.15 -0.66
CA SER A 529 -26.55 -19.22 0.35
C SER A 529 -25.26 -18.52 -0.11
N ILE A 530 -24.34 -18.25 0.83
CA ILE A 530 -22.98 -17.79 0.46
C ILE A 530 -22.25 -18.81 -0.42
N PHE A 531 -22.56 -20.10 -0.26
CA PHE A 531 -21.89 -21.18 -0.96
C PHE A 531 -22.32 -21.22 -2.43
N GLU A 532 -23.61 -21.08 -2.72
CA GLU A 532 -24.13 -20.95 -4.08
C GLU A 532 -23.68 -19.64 -4.73
N LEU A 533 -23.64 -18.53 -3.97
CA LEU A 533 -23.09 -17.27 -4.47
C LEU A 533 -21.64 -17.42 -4.93
N MET A 534 -20.82 -18.21 -4.24
CA MET A 534 -19.43 -18.44 -4.66
C MET A 534 -19.31 -19.17 -5.99
N GLU A 535 -20.30 -19.96 -6.37
CA GLU A 535 -20.31 -20.72 -7.64
C GLU A 535 -20.64 -19.82 -8.84
N LEU A 536 -21.08 -18.56 -8.60
CA LEU A 536 -21.31 -17.56 -9.65
C LEU A 536 -19.99 -16.94 -10.15
N GLU A 537 -19.21 -17.71 -10.91
CA GLU A 537 -17.85 -17.34 -11.36
C GLU A 537 -17.75 -16.06 -12.21
N GLN A 538 -18.88 -15.54 -12.68
CA GLN A 538 -18.94 -14.32 -13.48
C GLN A 538 -18.44 -13.09 -12.72
N HIS A 539 -18.63 -13.05 -11.39
CA HIS A 539 -18.24 -11.91 -10.57
C HIS A 539 -17.42 -12.34 -9.34
N PRO A 540 -16.45 -11.50 -8.90
CA PRO A 540 -15.72 -11.78 -7.67
C PRO A 540 -16.67 -11.82 -6.46
N PHE A 541 -16.47 -12.78 -5.56
CA PHE A 541 -17.28 -12.98 -4.36
C PHE A 541 -17.46 -11.72 -3.48
N PRO A 542 -16.44 -10.87 -3.23
CA PRO A 542 -16.64 -9.61 -2.49
C PRO A 542 -17.65 -8.67 -3.15
N ILE A 543 -17.77 -8.72 -4.48
CA ILE A 543 -18.68 -7.89 -5.26
C ILE A 543 -20.11 -8.43 -5.16
N LEU A 544 -20.27 -9.76 -5.21
CA LEU A 544 -21.54 -10.44 -4.95
C LEU A 544 -22.07 -10.12 -3.55
N LEU A 545 -21.22 -10.22 -2.52
CA LEU A 545 -21.59 -9.86 -1.14
C LEU A 545 -22.03 -8.40 -1.01
N MET A 546 -21.37 -7.46 -1.69
CA MET A 546 -21.82 -6.06 -1.72
C MET A 546 -23.18 -5.90 -2.40
N GLY A 547 -23.47 -6.72 -3.41
CA GLY A 547 -24.80 -6.79 -4.05
C GLY A 547 -25.86 -7.26 -3.07
N MET A 548 -25.63 -8.39 -2.40
CA MET A 548 -26.54 -8.92 -1.38
C MET A 548 -26.77 -7.95 -0.23
N GLN A 549 -25.72 -7.30 0.25
CA GLN A 549 -25.83 -6.29 1.29
C GLN A 549 -26.72 -5.11 0.86
N GLU A 550 -26.64 -4.67 -0.40
CA GLU A 550 -27.54 -3.62 -0.89
C GLU A 550 -29.00 -4.09 -0.98
N LEU A 551 -29.24 -5.36 -1.36
CA LEU A 551 -30.59 -5.94 -1.37
C LEU A 551 -31.16 -6.09 0.05
N GLU A 552 -30.31 -6.44 1.02
CA GLU A 552 -30.64 -6.49 2.45
C GLU A 552 -31.01 -5.08 2.97
N ASP A 553 -30.17 -4.07 2.67
CA ASP A 553 -30.41 -2.68 3.05
C ASP A 553 -31.74 -2.14 2.45
N LYS A 554 -32.10 -2.59 1.24
CA LYS A 554 -33.37 -2.26 0.57
C LYS A 554 -34.56 -3.10 1.04
N ARG A 555 -34.34 -4.10 1.91
CA ARG A 555 -35.35 -5.08 2.37
C ARG A 555 -35.97 -5.90 1.24
N THR A 556 -35.26 -6.06 0.11
CA THR A 556 -35.66 -6.96 -0.98
C THR A 556 -35.48 -8.43 -0.57
N VAL A 557 -34.54 -8.69 0.33
CA VAL A 557 -34.25 -10.01 0.90
C VAL A 557 -34.21 -9.94 2.42
N VAL A 558 -34.46 -11.08 3.07
CA VAL A 558 -34.32 -11.29 4.51
C VAL A 558 -33.04 -12.10 4.76
N PRO A 559 -32.09 -11.59 5.56
CA PRO A 559 -30.86 -12.32 5.88
C PRO A 559 -31.14 -13.44 6.89
N ILE A 560 -30.45 -14.57 6.71
CA ILE A 560 -30.46 -15.72 7.60
C ILE A 560 -29.08 -15.82 8.25
N ILE A 561 -29.05 -15.75 9.57
CA ILE A 561 -27.84 -15.76 10.39
C ILE A 561 -27.85 -17.02 11.26
N ILE A 562 -26.86 -17.90 11.08
CA ILE A 562 -26.76 -19.16 11.85
C ILE A 562 -25.93 -18.99 13.12
N LEU A 563 -25.06 -17.97 13.15
CA LEU A 563 -24.20 -17.67 14.28
C LEU A 563 -24.58 -16.33 14.88
N GLU A 564 -24.91 -16.31 16.17
CA GLU A 564 -25.19 -15.07 16.89
C GLU A 564 -24.02 -14.06 16.74
N GLY A 565 -24.33 -12.86 16.24
CA GLY A 565 -23.35 -11.82 15.91
C GLY A 565 -22.44 -12.13 14.71
N GLY A 566 -22.76 -13.15 13.91
CA GLY A 566 -22.08 -13.52 12.67
C GLY A 566 -22.60 -12.78 11.43
N PRO A 567 -21.91 -12.90 10.28
CA PRO A 567 -22.42 -12.39 9.00
C PRO A 567 -23.66 -13.17 8.54
N SER A 568 -24.46 -12.58 7.66
CA SER A 568 -25.52 -13.27 6.92
C SER A 568 -24.92 -14.42 6.09
N ILE A 569 -25.47 -15.64 6.23
CA ILE A 569 -24.97 -16.86 5.54
C ILE A 569 -25.92 -17.29 4.41
N ALA A 570 -27.17 -16.84 4.45
CA ALA A 570 -28.09 -16.93 3.34
C ALA A 570 -29.04 -15.75 3.31
N TRP A 571 -29.76 -15.61 2.21
CA TRP A 571 -30.77 -14.60 2.02
C TRP A 571 -31.98 -15.23 1.34
N LYS A 572 -33.18 -14.95 1.85
CA LYS A 572 -34.45 -15.42 1.28
C LYS A 572 -35.33 -14.25 0.85
N LEU A 573 -36.23 -14.50 -0.10
CA LEU A 573 -37.28 -13.53 -0.41
C LEU A 573 -38.34 -13.49 0.73
N PRO A 574 -38.90 -12.33 1.09
CA PRO A 574 -39.82 -12.19 2.23
C PRO A 574 -41.06 -13.10 2.18
N ASN A 575 -41.57 -13.42 0.99
CA ASN A 575 -42.83 -14.14 0.79
C ASN A 575 -42.63 -15.62 0.38
N GLN A 576 -41.46 -16.19 0.67
CA GLN A 576 -41.14 -17.58 0.34
C GLN A 576 -41.82 -18.59 1.26
N LYS A 577 -42.17 -19.74 0.68
CA LYS A 577 -42.80 -20.87 1.42
C LYS A 577 -41.78 -21.68 2.23
N VAL A 578 -40.50 -21.65 1.84
CA VAL A 578 -39.43 -22.37 2.53
C VAL A 578 -39.20 -21.75 3.91
N THR A 579 -39.18 -22.60 4.93
CA THR A 579 -39.00 -22.17 6.33
C THR A 579 -37.53 -21.84 6.63
N ASP A 580 -37.28 -21.00 7.64
CA ASP A 580 -35.90 -20.71 8.07
C ASP A 580 -35.19 -21.95 8.61
N GLU A 581 -35.94 -22.88 9.19
CA GLU A 581 -35.43 -24.16 9.72
C GLU A 581 -34.87 -25.05 8.61
N GLU A 582 -35.62 -25.22 7.52
CA GLU A 582 -35.18 -26.00 6.35
C GLU A 582 -33.89 -25.43 5.75
N ILE A 583 -33.82 -24.10 5.60
CA ILE A 583 -32.62 -23.43 5.08
C ILE A 583 -31.43 -23.60 6.04
N CYS A 584 -31.66 -23.43 7.35
CA CYS A 584 -30.62 -23.61 8.36
C CYS A 584 -30.07 -25.03 8.38
N GLU A 585 -30.91 -26.06 8.17
CA GLU A 585 -30.48 -27.45 8.13
C GLU A 585 -29.54 -27.72 6.94
N VAL A 586 -29.93 -27.27 5.74
CA VAL A 586 -29.13 -27.43 4.51
C VAL A 586 -27.76 -26.75 4.66
N ILE A 587 -27.74 -25.52 5.17
CA ILE A 587 -26.51 -24.74 5.32
C ILE A 587 -25.63 -25.35 6.43
N SER A 588 -26.21 -25.77 7.55
CA SER A 588 -25.46 -26.38 8.65
C SER A 588 -24.76 -27.68 8.22
N ARG A 589 -25.39 -28.46 7.34
CA ARG A 589 -24.78 -29.63 6.71
C ARG A 589 -23.56 -29.25 5.88
N LYS A 590 -23.66 -28.21 5.05
CA LYS A 590 -22.56 -27.73 4.21
C LYS A 590 -21.41 -27.13 5.05
N ILE A 591 -21.73 -26.37 6.09
CA ILE A 591 -20.73 -25.85 7.06
C ILE A 591 -19.97 -27.02 7.69
N SER A 592 -20.68 -28.05 8.17
CA SER A 592 -20.06 -29.21 8.81
C SER A 592 -19.12 -29.97 7.85
N GLN A 593 -19.51 -30.11 6.57
CA GLN A 593 -18.65 -30.68 5.54
C GLN A 593 -17.36 -29.87 5.35
N LEU A 594 -17.47 -28.54 5.27
CA LEU A 594 -16.32 -27.65 5.11
C LEU A 594 -15.42 -27.62 6.36
N GLU A 595 -16.00 -27.60 7.55
CA GLU A 595 -15.26 -27.70 8.82
C GLU A 595 -14.43 -28.97 8.86
N ASN A 596 -15.03 -30.11 8.52
CA ASN A 596 -14.32 -31.39 8.46
C ASN A 596 -13.21 -31.38 7.41
N ALA A 597 -13.46 -30.78 6.24
CA ALA A 597 -12.44 -30.65 5.21
C ALA A 597 -11.25 -29.81 5.69
N VAL A 598 -11.50 -28.65 6.33
CA VAL A 598 -10.44 -27.79 6.91
C VAL A 598 -9.65 -28.52 7.99
N ILE A 599 -10.34 -29.23 8.89
CA ILE A 599 -9.70 -29.99 9.98
C ILE A 599 -8.84 -31.11 9.41
N ASN A 600 -9.31 -31.83 8.40
CA ASN A 600 -8.54 -32.89 7.75
C ASN A 600 -7.29 -32.32 7.07
N THR A 601 -7.39 -31.17 6.38
CA THR A 601 -6.22 -30.47 5.81
C THR A 601 -5.20 -30.08 6.89
N LEU A 602 -5.66 -29.58 8.04
CA LEU A 602 -4.77 -29.24 9.16
C LEU A 602 -4.19 -30.49 9.86
N LEU A 603 -4.94 -31.60 9.89
CA LEU A 603 -4.50 -32.87 10.45
C LEU A 603 -3.34 -33.47 9.64
N ASP A 604 -3.37 -33.31 8.33
CA ASP A 604 -2.36 -33.84 7.39
C ASP A 604 -0.94 -33.31 7.62
N VAL A 605 -0.81 -32.18 8.31
CA VAL A 605 0.48 -31.56 8.61
C VAL A 605 0.67 -31.30 10.10
N ALA A 606 1.93 -31.27 10.54
CA ALA A 606 2.29 -31.03 11.93
C ALA A 606 2.61 -29.56 12.27
N HIS A 607 2.67 -28.69 11.26
CA HIS A 607 3.00 -27.27 11.40
C HIS A 607 1.78 -26.39 11.08
N PRO A 608 1.71 -25.14 11.58
CA PRO A 608 0.63 -24.22 11.26
C PRO A 608 0.59 -23.91 9.75
N LEU A 609 -0.61 -23.77 9.19
CA LEU A 609 -0.82 -23.39 7.79
C LEU A 609 -1.40 -21.98 7.68
N SER A 610 -1.00 -21.26 6.63
CA SER A 610 -1.69 -20.01 6.28
C SER A 610 -3.03 -20.30 5.61
N ALA A 611 -3.95 -19.33 5.65
CA ALA A 611 -5.23 -19.44 4.95
C ALA A 611 -5.05 -19.74 3.44
N ASP A 612 -4.05 -19.14 2.80
CA ASP A 612 -3.73 -19.37 1.38
C ASP A 612 -3.39 -20.84 1.09
N VAL A 613 -2.59 -21.48 1.96
CA VAL A 613 -2.22 -22.89 1.79
C VAL A 613 -3.44 -23.78 2.01
N ILE A 614 -4.27 -23.48 3.01
CA ILE A 614 -5.49 -24.24 3.27
C ILE A 614 -6.45 -24.17 2.07
N VAL A 615 -6.68 -22.98 1.49
CA VAL A 615 -7.51 -22.83 0.28
C VAL A 615 -6.93 -23.66 -0.86
N LYS A 616 -5.61 -23.58 -1.10
CA LYS A 616 -4.96 -24.33 -2.18
C LYS A 616 -5.13 -25.84 -2.02
N GLU A 617 -4.94 -26.37 -0.82
CA GLU A 617 -5.12 -27.80 -0.53
C GLU A 617 -6.58 -28.23 -0.70
N LEU A 618 -7.54 -27.43 -0.24
CA LEU A 618 -8.96 -27.72 -0.41
C LEU A 618 -9.40 -27.69 -1.88
N LEU A 619 -8.93 -26.71 -2.67
CA LEU A 619 -9.19 -26.67 -4.11
C LEU A 619 -8.59 -27.87 -4.84
N SER A 620 -7.40 -28.35 -4.43
CA SER A 620 -6.80 -29.56 -5.01
C SER A 620 -7.62 -30.84 -4.77
N ARG A 621 -8.50 -30.82 -3.76
CA ARG A 621 -9.44 -31.89 -3.42
C ARG A 621 -10.85 -31.63 -3.96
N ASN A 622 -11.00 -30.70 -4.92
CA ASN A 622 -12.28 -30.26 -5.49
C ASN A 622 -13.28 -29.69 -4.46
N VAL A 623 -12.78 -29.12 -3.35
CA VAL A 623 -13.62 -28.41 -2.37
C VAL A 623 -13.61 -26.92 -2.71
N ALA A 624 -14.71 -26.42 -3.29
CA ALA A 624 -14.86 -25.01 -3.65
C ALA A 624 -14.88 -24.11 -2.40
N ILE A 625 -13.83 -23.31 -2.23
CA ILE A 625 -13.70 -22.36 -1.11
C ILE A 625 -12.84 -21.16 -1.50
N ASN A 626 -13.18 -19.98 -0.97
CA ASN A 626 -12.36 -18.76 -1.07
C ASN A 626 -11.86 -18.32 0.31
N VAL A 627 -10.88 -17.41 0.33
CA VAL A 627 -10.24 -16.92 1.56
C VAL A 627 -11.24 -16.25 2.53
N ILE A 628 -12.31 -15.61 2.02
CA ILE A 628 -13.32 -14.94 2.86
C ILE A 628 -14.16 -15.97 3.61
N VAL A 629 -14.70 -16.97 2.90
CA VAL A 629 -15.51 -18.04 3.50
C VAL A 629 -14.67 -18.92 4.40
N LEU A 630 -13.44 -19.25 4.00
CA LEU A 630 -12.50 -19.92 4.88
C LEU A 630 -12.27 -19.12 6.16
N GLY A 631 -12.15 -17.79 6.09
CA GLY A 631 -12.04 -16.92 7.26
C GLY A 631 -13.21 -17.07 8.25
N TYR A 632 -14.44 -17.25 7.75
CA TYR A 632 -15.59 -17.54 8.61
C TYR A 632 -15.50 -18.91 9.27
N ILE A 633 -15.16 -19.94 8.51
CA ILE A 633 -15.01 -21.31 9.02
C ILE A 633 -13.90 -21.38 10.07
N LEU A 634 -12.73 -20.79 9.81
CA LEU A 634 -11.61 -20.75 10.74
C LEU A 634 -11.95 -20.01 12.03
N ASN A 635 -12.63 -18.86 11.94
CA ASN A 635 -13.08 -18.13 13.12
C ASN A 635 -14.10 -18.92 13.95
N ARG A 636 -15.01 -19.64 13.30
CA ARG A 636 -15.98 -20.51 13.97
C ARG A 636 -15.27 -21.67 14.68
N LEU A 637 -14.41 -22.40 13.99
CA LEU A 637 -13.61 -23.48 14.56
C LEU A 637 -12.73 -23.00 15.73
N ARG A 638 -12.20 -21.78 15.65
CA ARG A 638 -11.45 -21.15 16.75
C ARG A 638 -12.33 -20.86 17.96
N LYS A 639 -13.52 -20.27 17.75
CA LYS A 639 -14.50 -20.02 18.84
C LYS A 639 -14.94 -21.32 19.51
N LEU A 640 -15.09 -22.40 18.74
CA LEU A 640 -15.39 -23.75 19.26
C LEU A 640 -14.19 -24.43 19.93
N GLY A 641 -13.02 -23.79 19.99
CA GLY A 641 -11.81 -24.35 20.58
C GLY A 641 -11.22 -25.53 19.79
N ARG A 642 -11.66 -25.76 18.54
CA ARG A 642 -11.17 -26.88 17.71
C ARG A 642 -9.81 -26.57 17.08
N ILE A 643 -9.54 -25.31 16.75
CA ILE A 643 -8.26 -24.85 16.19
C ILE A 643 -7.75 -23.61 16.93
N GLN A 644 -6.47 -23.31 16.75
CA GLN A 644 -5.80 -22.14 17.33
C GLN A 644 -5.03 -21.35 16.27
N GLU A 645 -4.90 -20.05 16.48
CA GLU A 645 -4.05 -19.17 15.69
C GLU A 645 -2.72 -18.99 16.44
N LYS A 646 -1.61 -19.53 15.92
CA LYS A 646 -0.30 -19.52 16.60
C LYS A 646 0.49 -18.23 16.35
N SER A 647 0.35 -17.67 15.16
CA SER A 647 0.87 -16.37 14.76
C SER A 647 -0.11 -15.75 13.77
N GLN A 648 -0.01 -14.45 13.53
CA GLN A 648 -1.01 -13.72 12.75
C GLN A 648 -1.27 -14.37 11.38
N GLY A 649 -2.46 -14.94 11.20
CA GLY A 649 -2.89 -15.64 9.98
C GLY A 649 -2.41 -17.08 9.80
N MET A 650 -1.80 -17.70 10.82
CA MET A 650 -1.31 -19.08 10.81
C MET A 650 -2.13 -19.97 11.74
N TRP A 651 -2.81 -20.95 11.16
CA TRP A 651 -3.80 -21.78 11.80
C TRP A 651 -3.25 -23.16 12.11
N PHE A 652 -3.54 -23.64 13.31
CA PHE A 652 -3.00 -24.89 13.83
C PHE A 652 -4.11 -25.70 14.49
N TYR A 653 -4.09 -27.01 14.27
CA TYR A 653 -4.97 -27.96 14.93
C TYR A 653 -4.26 -28.58 16.14
N PRO A 654 -4.60 -28.18 17.39
CA PRO A 654 -3.85 -28.55 18.60
C PRO A 654 -3.81 -30.05 18.86
N TRP A 655 -2.69 -30.54 19.39
CA TRP A 655 -2.48 -31.96 19.69
C TRP A 655 -3.51 -32.54 20.66
N GLU A 656 -3.80 -31.82 21.75
CA GLU A 656 -4.86 -32.19 22.71
C GLU A 656 -6.19 -32.40 22.00
N ARG A 657 -6.56 -31.47 21.12
CA ARG A 657 -7.81 -31.55 20.36
C ARG A 657 -7.80 -32.69 19.34
N ARG A 658 -6.67 -32.94 18.65
CA ARG A 658 -6.53 -34.08 17.72
C ARG A 658 -6.78 -35.41 18.43
N VAL A 659 -6.21 -35.59 19.63
CA VAL A 659 -6.41 -36.79 20.45
C VAL A 659 -7.88 -36.89 20.87
N LEU A 660 -8.47 -35.82 21.40
CA LEU A 660 -9.87 -35.81 21.81
C LEU A 660 -10.82 -36.13 20.66
N ASP A 661 -10.66 -35.51 19.49
CA ASP A 661 -11.53 -35.72 18.34
C ASP A 661 -11.37 -37.15 17.78
N LEU A 662 -10.16 -37.74 17.79
CA LEU A 662 -9.93 -39.15 17.40
C LEU A 662 -10.67 -40.11 18.34
N LEU A 663 -10.49 -39.94 19.65
CA LEU A 663 -11.09 -40.82 20.66
C LEU A 663 -12.61 -40.64 20.74
N SER A 664 -13.10 -39.41 20.63
CA SER A 664 -14.54 -39.10 20.68
C SER A 664 -15.28 -39.62 19.45
N SER A 665 -14.64 -39.63 18.27
CA SER A 665 -15.23 -40.20 17.05
C SER A 665 -15.27 -41.73 17.05
N ASN A 666 -14.59 -42.39 18.00
CA ASN A 666 -14.54 -43.84 18.13
C ASN A 666 -14.78 -44.25 19.60
N PRO A 667 -15.95 -43.95 20.18
CA PRO A 667 -16.17 -44.15 21.60
C PRO A 667 -16.01 -45.62 22.00
N GLU A 668 -16.40 -46.59 21.18
CA GLU A 668 -16.27 -48.01 21.57
C GLU A 668 -14.84 -48.57 21.41
N ARG A 669 -13.94 -47.82 20.77
CA ARG A 669 -12.59 -48.29 20.43
C ARG A 669 -11.56 -47.85 21.48
N ILE A 670 -10.57 -48.71 21.67
CA ILE A 670 -9.34 -48.45 22.43
C ILE A 670 -8.17 -48.27 21.47
N PHE A 671 -7.23 -47.40 21.82
CA PHE A 671 -6.05 -47.12 21.00
C PHE A 671 -4.75 -47.31 21.79
N THR A 672 -3.70 -47.82 21.15
CA THR A 672 -2.34 -47.73 21.70
C THR A 672 -1.76 -46.34 21.45
N LYS A 673 -0.66 -46.01 22.15
CA LYS A 673 0.07 -44.76 21.90
C LYS A 673 0.55 -44.68 20.44
N GLU A 674 1.05 -45.78 19.88
CA GLU A 674 1.54 -45.86 18.50
C GLU A 674 0.40 -45.64 17.49
N GLU A 675 -0.77 -46.25 17.73
CA GLU A 675 -1.97 -46.05 16.89
C GLU A 675 -2.44 -44.58 16.95
N ILE A 676 -2.36 -43.93 18.11
CA ILE A 676 -2.66 -42.50 18.26
C ILE A 676 -1.65 -41.67 17.47
N ILE A 677 -0.35 -41.92 17.62
CA ILE A 677 0.73 -41.21 16.92
C ILE A 677 0.50 -41.23 15.40
N GLU A 678 0.24 -42.42 14.85
CA GLU A 678 -0.01 -42.63 13.43
C GLU A 678 -1.24 -41.83 12.95
N ARG A 679 -2.35 -41.90 13.69
CA ARG A 679 -3.61 -41.28 13.28
C ARG A 679 -3.66 -39.77 13.47
N ILE A 680 -2.99 -39.22 14.48
CA ILE A 680 -2.93 -37.76 14.67
C ILE A 680 -1.78 -37.10 13.89
N LYS A 681 -0.94 -37.92 13.23
CA LYS A 681 0.22 -37.50 12.42
C LYS A 681 1.22 -36.64 13.21
N ILE A 682 1.50 -37.02 14.45
CA ILE A 682 2.53 -36.32 15.24
C ILE A 682 3.94 -36.77 14.80
N PRO A 683 4.88 -35.85 14.53
CA PRO A 683 6.23 -36.22 14.13
C PRO A 683 6.97 -36.93 15.25
N GLN A 684 7.84 -37.90 14.91
CA GLN A 684 8.61 -38.69 15.88
C GLN A 684 9.36 -37.83 16.91
N VAL A 685 9.93 -36.71 16.47
CA VAL A 685 10.67 -35.75 17.33
C VAL A 685 9.79 -35.14 18.43
N LYS A 686 8.46 -35.17 18.28
CA LYS A 686 7.48 -34.63 19.24
C LYS A 686 6.71 -35.71 19.99
N ASN A 687 7.12 -36.98 19.95
CA ASN A 687 6.40 -38.05 20.64
C ASN A 687 6.31 -37.83 22.16
N ALA A 688 7.30 -37.20 22.79
CA ALA A 688 7.26 -36.85 24.21
C ALA A 688 6.12 -35.88 24.56
N LEU A 689 5.74 -35.00 23.62
CA LEU A 689 4.62 -34.07 23.80
C LEU A 689 3.28 -34.82 23.90
N LEU A 690 3.16 -35.99 23.26
CA LEU A 690 1.94 -36.79 23.38
C LEU A 690 1.78 -37.36 24.80
N ASP A 691 2.88 -37.68 25.48
CA ASP A 691 2.82 -38.16 26.87
C ASP A 691 2.30 -37.08 27.81
N GLU A 692 2.78 -35.84 27.63
CA GLU A 692 2.28 -34.67 28.37
C GLU A 692 0.79 -34.45 28.12
N VAL A 693 0.36 -34.45 26.85
CA VAL A 693 -1.04 -34.27 26.46
C VAL A 693 -1.94 -35.36 27.02
N LEU A 694 -1.54 -36.64 26.93
CA LEU A 694 -2.34 -37.75 27.46
C LEU A 694 -2.44 -37.69 28.98
N THR A 695 -1.33 -37.36 29.66
CA THR A 695 -1.32 -37.19 31.13
C THR A 695 -2.25 -36.07 31.56
N GLU A 696 -2.21 -34.93 30.86
CA GLU A 696 -3.11 -33.80 31.11
C GLU A 696 -4.58 -34.18 30.88
N LEU A 697 -4.90 -34.83 29.76
CA LEU A 697 -6.26 -35.26 29.44
C LEU A 697 -6.83 -36.30 30.43
N ILE A 698 -5.97 -37.18 30.96
CA ILE A 698 -6.33 -38.13 32.01
C ILE A 698 -6.59 -37.37 33.32
N SER A 699 -5.74 -36.42 33.69
CA SER A 699 -5.92 -35.61 34.90
C SER A 699 -7.21 -34.78 34.88
N LYS A 700 -7.60 -34.27 33.71
CA LYS A 700 -8.87 -33.57 33.47
C LYS A 700 -10.09 -34.52 33.40
N GLY A 701 -9.85 -35.84 33.42
CA GLY A 701 -10.89 -36.85 33.32
C GLY A 701 -11.57 -36.92 31.95
N ALA A 702 -10.96 -36.41 30.88
CA ALA A 702 -11.52 -36.50 29.52
C ALA A 702 -11.17 -37.84 28.85
N VAL A 703 -10.01 -38.41 29.18
CA VAL A 703 -9.48 -39.67 28.64
C VAL A 703 -9.27 -40.65 29.78
N GLU A 704 -9.56 -41.92 29.55
CA GLU A 704 -9.22 -43.01 30.46
C GLU A 704 -8.04 -43.82 29.91
N SER A 705 -7.16 -44.26 30.81
CA SER A 705 -6.06 -45.16 30.47
C SER A 705 -6.26 -46.50 31.18
N VAL A 706 -6.30 -47.58 30.39
CA VAL A 706 -6.42 -48.94 30.90
C VAL A 706 -5.29 -49.79 30.31
N ASN A 707 -4.31 -50.14 31.16
CA ASN A 707 -3.20 -51.03 30.82
C ASN A 707 -2.43 -50.63 29.54
N GLY A 708 -2.15 -49.34 29.37
CA GLY A 708 -1.43 -48.78 28.21
C GLY A 708 -2.29 -48.51 26.97
N TYR A 709 -3.60 -48.74 27.05
CA TYR A 709 -4.58 -48.32 26.03
C TYR A 709 -5.31 -47.06 26.50
N PHE A 710 -5.69 -46.22 25.53
CA PHE A 710 -6.38 -44.96 25.78
C PHE A 710 -7.74 -44.95 25.06
N ALA A 711 -8.75 -44.42 25.74
CA ALA A 711 -10.09 -44.22 25.20
C ALA A 711 -10.73 -42.95 25.77
N ILE A 712 -11.75 -42.41 25.08
CA ILE A 712 -12.53 -41.29 25.63
C ILE A 712 -13.28 -41.78 26.88
N LYS A 713 -13.29 -41.01 27.96
CA LYS A 713 -14.05 -41.40 29.16
C LYS A 713 -15.53 -41.56 28.80
N SER A 714 -16.14 -42.65 29.25
CA SER A 714 -17.57 -42.92 29.06
C SER A 714 -18.21 -43.26 30.40
N ASP A 715 -19.35 -42.66 30.69
CA ASP A 715 -20.12 -42.98 31.90
C ASP A 715 -20.93 -44.27 31.72
N ASP A 716 -21.15 -44.71 30.48
CA ASP A 716 -21.83 -45.97 30.16
C ASP A 716 -20.97 -47.17 30.58
N ALA A 717 -21.48 -47.95 31.53
CA ALA A 717 -20.84 -49.17 32.01
C ALA A 717 -20.67 -50.21 30.88
N ASN A 718 -21.61 -50.33 29.95
CA ASN A 718 -21.53 -51.30 28.86
C ASN A 718 -20.37 -50.99 27.92
N ILE A 719 -20.17 -49.72 27.56
CA ILE A 719 -19.06 -49.30 26.71
C ILE A 719 -17.73 -49.59 27.41
N ARG A 720 -17.59 -49.24 28.70
CA ARG A 720 -16.38 -49.53 29.48
C ARG A 720 -16.10 -51.03 29.58
N ASN A 721 -17.13 -51.82 29.83
CA ASN A 721 -17.03 -53.28 29.94
C ASN A 721 -16.61 -53.93 28.63
N ASN A 722 -17.20 -53.51 27.52
CA ASN A 722 -16.82 -53.96 26.18
C ASN A 722 -15.36 -53.62 25.86
N ARG A 723 -14.90 -52.42 26.21
CA ARG A 723 -13.48 -52.02 26.05
C ARG A 723 -12.55 -52.92 26.86
N ILE A 724 -12.89 -53.24 28.12
CA ILE A 724 -12.10 -54.15 28.97
C ILE A 724 -12.07 -55.56 28.37
N GLU A 725 -13.21 -56.10 27.89
CA GLU A 725 -13.25 -57.39 27.20
C GLU A 725 -12.31 -57.42 25.98
N LEU A 726 -12.29 -56.36 25.17
CA LEU A 726 -11.42 -56.24 24.00
C LEU A 726 -9.92 -56.20 24.36
N ILE A 727 -9.55 -55.51 25.45
CA ILE A 727 -8.15 -55.51 25.95
C ILE A 727 -7.73 -56.92 26.33
N ILE A 728 -8.59 -57.63 27.07
CA ILE A 728 -8.29 -58.97 27.56
C ILE A 728 -8.25 -59.96 26.40
N GLU A 729 -9.14 -59.81 25.40
CA GLU A 729 -9.09 -60.63 24.19
C GLU A 729 -7.78 -60.42 23.41
N LYS A 730 -7.31 -59.18 23.24
CA LYS A 730 -6.01 -58.89 22.61
C LYS A 730 -4.85 -59.53 23.40
N LYS A 731 -4.85 -59.42 24.73
CA LYS A 731 -3.84 -60.05 25.59
C LYS A 731 -3.91 -61.58 25.55
N ALA A 732 -5.12 -62.13 25.50
CA ALA A 732 -5.35 -63.56 25.34
C ALA A 732 -4.73 -64.06 24.04
N LYS A 733 -4.95 -63.37 22.91
CA LYS A 733 -4.32 -63.72 21.62
C LYS A 733 -2.78 -63.72 21.72
N GLN A 734 -2.19 -62.71 22.35
CA GLN A 734 -0.72 -62.63 22.53
C GLN A 734 -0.18 -63.78 23.39
N ILE A 735 -0.82 -64.06 24.52
CA ILE A 735 -0.44 -65.15 25.42
C ILE A 735 -0.59 -66.49 24.71
N LEU A 736 -1.69 -66.69 23.98
CA LEU A 736 -1.98 -67.90 23.22
C LEU A 736 -0.90 -68.16 22.18
N LEU A 737 -0.58 -67.15 21.36
CA LEU A 737 0.51 -67.26 20.38
C LEU A 737 1.86 -67.52 21.05
N ARG A 738 2.15 -66.91 22.20
CA ARG A 738 3.39 -67.15 22.95
C ARG A 738 3.48 -68.58 23.48
N ILE A 739 2.40 -69.09 24.06
CA ILE A 739 2.31 -70.48 24.54
C ILE A 739 2.48 -71.43 23.36
N LEU A 740 1.76 -71.20 22.26
CA LEU A 740 1.88 -72.03 21.05
C LEU A 740 3.27 -71.94 20.40
N ARG A 741 3.93 -70.78 20.39
CA ARG A 741 5.34 -70.67 19.93
C ARG A 741 6.29 -71.51 20.78
N LYS A 742 6.02 -71.61 22.09
CA LYS A 742 6.86 -72.37 23.03
C LYS A 742 6.64 -73.88 22.91
N TYR A 743 5.40 -74.33 22.74
CA TYR A 743 5.05 -75.76 22.79
C TYR A 743 4.72 -76.37 21.41
N LYS A 744 4.59 -75.54 20.35
CA LYS A 744 4.22 -75.85 18.96
C LYS A 744 2.84 -76.49 18.74
N ARG A 745 2.42 -77.38 19.64
CA ARG A 745 1.17 -78.12 19.63
C ARG A 745 0.69 -78.33 21.06
N LEU A 746 -0.58 -78.06 21.33
CA LEU A 746 -1.24 -78.36 22.60
C LEU A 746 -2.67 -78.86 22.36
N ASP A 747 -3.14 -79.76 23.21
CA ASP A 747 -4.57 -80.04 23.31
C ASP A 747 -5.30 -78.84 23.94
N ARG A 748 -6.59 -78.71 23.61
CA ARG A 748 -7.43 -77.59 24.04
C ARG A 748 -7.47 -77.42 25.56
N LEU A 749 -7.59 -78.50 26.33
CA LEU A 749 -7.70 -78.44 27.79
C LEU A 749 -6.40 -77.94 28.42
N THR A 750 -5.25 -78.42 27.96
CA THR A 750 -3.94 -77.95 28.43
C THR A 750 -3.70 -76.49 28.03
N LEU A 751 -4.11 -76.08 26.83
CA LEU A 751 -4.00 -74.68 26.39
C LEU A 751 -4.89 -73.77 27.25
N GLU A 752 -6.15 -74.14 27.47
CA GLU A 752 -7.10 -73.39 28.31
C GLU A 752 -6.62 -73.28 29.76
N ALA A 753 -6.07 -74.35 30.35
CA ALA A 753 -5.50 -74.32 31.70
C ALA A 753 -4.32 -73.35 31.82
N ARG A 754 -3.39 -73.38 30.85
CA ARG A 754 -2.25 -72.45 30.80
C ARG A 754 -2.70 -71.00 30.56
N MET A 755 -3.65 -70.81 29.65
CA MET A 755 -4.27 -69.51 29.37
C MET A 755 -4.94 -68.93 30.62
N ARG A 756 -5.70 -69.74 31.37
CA ARG A 756 -6.32 -69.33 32.65
C ARG A 756 -5.26 -68.94 33.67
N SER A 757 -4.18 -69.71 33.81
CA SER A 757 -3.10 -69.38 34.75
C SER A 757 -2.43 -68.04 34.46
N GLU A 758 -2.29 -67.67 33.18
CA GLU A 758 -1.63 -66.42 32.78
C GLU A 758 -2.59 -65.22 32.64
N LEU A 759 -3.85 -65.44 32.30
CA LEU A 759 -4.87 -64.39 32.16
C LEU A 759 -5.52 -63.99 33.49
N THR A 760 -5.69 -64.92 34.43
CA THR A 760 -6.34 -64.64 35.73
C THR A 760 -5.66 -63.50 36.50
N PRO A 761 -4.32 -63.42 36.60
CA PRO A 761 -3.65 -62.29 37.22
C PRO A 761 -3.90 -60.95 36.51
N ILE A 762 -4.07 -60.96 35.18
CA ILE A 762 -4.32 -59.76 34.37
C ILE A 762 -5.77 -59.27 34.58
N ILE A 763 -6.72 -60.20 34.56
CA ILE A 763 -8.15 -59.92 34.79
C ILE A 763 -8.36 -59.35 36.20
N ASN A 764 -7.73 -59.95 37.21
CA ASN A 764 -7.83 -59.50 38.60
C ASN A 764 -7.27 -58.07 38.78
N ARG A 765 -6.20 -57.70 38.08
CA ARG A 765 -5.64 -56.33 38.11
C ARG A 765 -6.55 -55.30 37.44
N MET A 766 -7.41 -55.70 36.51
CA MET A 766 -8.36 -54.82 35.82
C MET A 766 -9.67 -54.63 36.60
N ALA A 767 -9.82 -55.26 37.78
CA ALA A 767 -10.95 -55.12 38.71
C ALA A 767 -12.34 -55.37 38.12
N TYR A 768 -12.45 -56.11 37.01
CA TYR A 768 -13.72 -56.39 36.34
C TYR A 768 -14.29 -57.76 36.71
N LYS A 769 -15.39 -57.78 37.47
CA LYS A 769 -15.96 -59.00 38.09
C LYS A 769 -16.88 -59.84 37.18
N GLY A 770 -17.07 -59.45 35.91
CA GLY A 770 -18.06 -60.05 35.00
C GLY A 770 -17.51 -60.87 33.80
N ILE A 771 -16.20 -61.09 33.68
CA ILE A 771 -15.62 -61.80 32.52
C ILE A 771 -15.90 -63.30 32.59
N LYS A 772 -16.54 -63.84 31.55
CA LYS A 772 -16.52 -65.29 31.27
C LYS A 772 -15.24 -65.63 30.51
N MET A 773 -14.19 -66.06 31.24
CA MET A 773 -12.88 -66.38 30.66
C MET A 773 -12.98 -67.32 29.45
N ASP A 774 -13.82 -68.33 29.53
CA ASP A 774 -14.00 -69.32 28.45
C ASP A 774 -14.53 -68.67 27.17
N LYS A 775 -15.38 -67.65 27.29
CA LYS A 775 -15.88 -66.88 26.15
C LYS A 775 -14.76 -66.08 25.49
N ILE A 776 -13.87 -65.48 26.27
CA ILE A 776 -12.74 -64.68 25.74
C ILE A 776 -11.68 -65.59 25.10
N VAL A 777 -11.33 -66.70 25.74
CA VAL A 777 -10.37 -67.67 25.19
C VAL A 777 -10.91 -68.27 23.90
N ASN A 778 -12.20 -68.64 23.85
CA ASN A 778 -12.84 -69.11 22.62
C ASN A 778 -12.87 -68.05 21.52
N ARG A 779 -13.21 -66.78 21.82
CA ARG A 779 -13.14 -65.68 20.83
C ARG A 779 -11.72 -65.48 20.30
N ALA A 780 -10.72 -65.54 21.18
CA ALA A 780 -9.32 -65.41 20.80
C ALA A 780 -8.87 -66.57 19.88
N LEU A 781 -9.24 -67.80 20.21
CA LEU A 781 -8.99 -69.00 19.40
C LEU A 781 -9.64 -68.90 18.03
N VAL A 782 -10.95 -68.62 17.98
CA VAL A 782 -11.69 -68.48 16.72
C VAL A 782 -11.09 -67.37 15.85
N SER A 783 -10.79 -66.21 16.44
CA SER A 783 -10.20 -65.10 15.70
C SER A 783 -8.80 -65.43 15.16
N LEU A 784 -7.97 -66.15 15.91
CA LEU A 784 -6.64 -66.56 15.43
C LEU A 784 -6.73 -67.64 14.35
N ALA A 785 -7.71 -68.55 14.44
CA ALA A 785 -7.94 -69.59 13.45
C ALA A 785 -8.45 -68.99 12.12
N VAL A 786 -9.41 -68.06 12.20
CA VAL A 786 -9.93 -67.32 11.03
C VAL A 786 -8.85 -66.51 10.35
N ASN A 787 -7.95 -65.89 11.12
CA ASN A 787 -6.81 -65.14 10.59
C ASN A 787 -5.67 -66.04 10.07
N GLY A 788 -5.85 -67.37 10.08
CA GLY A 788 -4.86 -68.33 9.61
C GLY A 788 -3.64 -68.53 10.52
N ASN A 789 -3.60 -67.87 11.68
CA ASN A 789 -2.45 -67.93 12.60
C ASN A 789 -2.34 -69.25 13.36
N ILE A 790 -3.45 -69.98 13.50
CA ILE A 790 -3.50 -71.29 14.14
C ILE A 790 -4.40 -72.24 13.36
N ARG A 791 -4.14 -73.55 13.45
CA ARG A 791 -5.03 -74.61 12.93
C ARG A 791 -5.56 -75.44 14.08
N ILE A 792 -6.81 -75.87 13.98
CA ILE A 792 -7.47 -76.71 14.99
C ILE A 792 -7.85 -78.03 14.32
N VAL A 793 -7.26 -79.14 14.76
CA VAL A 793 -7.53 -80.49 14.23
C VAL A 793 -7.69 -81.46 15.39
N ASN A 794 -8.86 -82.12 15.50
CA ASN A 794 -9.16 -83.12 16.55
C ASN A 794 -8.75 -82.66 17.96
N ASP A 795 -9.23 -81.48 18.38
CA ASP A 795 -8.92 -80.82 19.66
C ASP A 795 -7.46 -80.43 19.93
N LEU A 796 -6.59 -80.59 18.93
CA LEU A 796 -5.22 -80.10 18.95
C LEU A 796 -5.11 -78.77 18.22
N ILE A 797 -4.44 -77.83 18.86
CA ILE A 797 -4.26 -76.47 18.38
C ILE A 797 -2.79 -76.29 18.01
N PHE A 798 -2.57 -75.99 16.74
CA PHE A 798 -1.25 -75.82 16.12
C PHE A 798 -1.03 -74.34 15.84
N LEU A 799 0.18 -73.85 16.09
CA LEU A 799 0.60 -72.61 15.44
C LEU A 799 0.74 -72.90 13.95
N SER A 800 0.08 -72.12 13.10
CA SER A 800 0.36 -72.21 11.67
C SER A 800 1.80 -71.73 11.47
N GLU A 801 2.67 -72.61 10.99
CA GLU A 801 3.93 -72.17 10.39
C GLU A 801 3.58 -71.43 9.09
N GLU A 802 4.29 -70.34 8.79
CA GLU A 802 4.26 -69.73 7.44
C GLU A 802 4.55 -70.80 6.37
#